data_AF-A0A0S7BRV7-F1
#
_entry.id   AF-A0A0S7BRV7-F1
#
_cell.length_a   1.000
_cell.length_b   1.000
_cell.length_c   1.000
_cell.angle_alpha   90.00
_cell.angle_beta   90.00
_cell.angle_gamma   90.00
#
_symmetry.space_group_name_H-M   'P 1'
#
loop_
_entity.id
_entity.type
_entity.pdbx_description
1 polymer ?
#
loop_
_entity_poly.entity_id
_entity_poly.type
_entity_poly.pdbx_seq_one_letter_code
_entity_poly.pdbx_strand_id
1 'polypeptide(L)'
;MNDPIKRSFGYFIFSFSVLFLLTSFFTIQAKPLEESKKVRVGYYVLDGYHNFDKNGNRSGYGYDYLQEIANYTGWTYEYVGGTLNTCIQNLKNGNIDLLSNVQFSDELAEVFDYSAQSIGTSYGTLSVKSDNTSYSLDDYDSFNGMRVGILSGDYHNAQFSAFCQEHKLKISTVLFFDPSVMEKALQAGKVDGVVKSNFLKKENEKIIAQFNTKPFYFVVKKGNTELLQQLNKAISEITTNNPGIEYRLYEKYYGSERTALSLTKEEKAFLEQKGTIRIVSSPQTFPLLWQDKNGYKGIFADIIKLISKDLDIRIDLIPTFSYNESLQKIRNGEADIILDIDHDYSWAEENHVDLTTPYLSMPISMVTRDEPLPANPSLAIVEGYIFSNREVHKLYPRSIIIPYKSSQEALDAVNNGKQDITYVSSYFYQRLKLDRKYQKLISDFNNSFTANISMGINENQEKIFTIILNKELGYIGNEQIQSIIRQNTLIESKPTTISDLFYDHPKPFLASIGVIFLGIISILAFYSKSKINSEKRMEALAYGDELTGLKNRYWLEKNSHSILLSDRYTQYAMISFDINRFDIINECYGRETGYAIIRNIAEGLKSYQNDGVIAVRSKNDNFLCLKPYNTRDDLINWIDQLKRNYSNFQTEDKNILISMNYGIYMIPDGGTDITSSIDNADTARHEAEGDPTSIVFYDNDMRDRLALEKAIENIQDRALRDGEFQVYYQPKFDIRNDTLIGAEALIRWSSMDRGFMVPSQFVPLFEKNGFIIQLDFFVVEEVCKMIRQRLDSNQKVVPISINQSRAHLTQSQYVQQLHDMVHKYNIPPKLIELELTETAFSDAAAAKVILEQMKQIGFLTSIDDFGSGYSSLTLLNDIPLDILKIDKYFLTKSEDSERTRLIIEKIVEMAKVLNVTVICEGVEKQKHIDFMKQVGCFYAQGYFYSKPISQKTFENQIDENSWRKQ
;
A
#
# COMPACT_ATOMS: atom_id res chain seq x y z
N MET A 1 54.60 14.53 2.77
CA MET A 1 53.43 13.89 3.42
C MET A 1 52.82 12.96 2.38
N ASN A 2 53.30 11.71 2.20
CA ASN A 2 53.11 10.54 3.06
C ASN A 2 51.68 10.41 3.58
N ASP A 3 50.82 9.84 2.74
CA ASP A 3 49.49 9.38 3.12
C ASP A 3 49.48 7.83 3.16
N PRO A 4 49.46 7.20 4.35
CA PRO A 4 49.55 5.74 4.53
C PRO A 4 48.34 4.98 3.96
N ILE A 5 47.23 5.68 3.68
CA ILE A 5 45.94 5.06 3.30
C ILE A 5 45.95 4.61 1.83
N LYS A 6 46.68 5.29 0.94
CA LYS A 6 46.79 4.89 -0.47
C LYS A 6 47.64 3.64 -0.70
N ARG A 7 48.59 3.33 0.20
CA ARG A 7 49.40 2.10 0.10
C ARG A 7 48.62 0.86 0.53
N SER A 8 47.79 0.95 1.57
CA SER A 8 47.01 -0.19 2.07
C SER A 8 45.92 -0.65 1.09
N PHE A 9 45.27 0.28 0.38
CA PHE A 9 44.26 -0.06 -0.63
C PHE A 9 44.87 -0.73 -1.88
N GLY A 10 46.09 -0.33 -2.26
CA GLY A 10 46.84 -0.96 -3.35
C GLY A 10 47.26 -2.40 -3.05
N TYR A 11 47.67 -2.69 -1.81
CA TYR A 11 47.99 -4.07 -1.41
C TYR A 11 46.75 -4.96 -1.30
N PHE A 12 45.60 -4.41 -0.90
CA PHE A 12 44.34 -5.15 -0.84
C PHE A 12 43.86 -5.57 -2.23
N ILE A 13 43.87 -4.65 -3.21
CA ILE A 13 43.50 -4.95 -4.61
C ILE A 13 44.51 -5.91 -5.24
N PHE A 14 45.83 -5.74 -5.00
CA PHE A 14 46.84 -6.64 -5.54
C PHE A 14 46.74 -8.06 -4.94
N SER A 15 46.42 -8.19 -3.65
CA SER A 15 46.20 -9.50 -3.01
C SER A 15 44.94 -10.22 -3.50
N PHE A 16 43.88 -9.47 -3.84
CA PHE A 16 42.65 -10.06 -4.38
C PHE A 16 42.83 -10.50 -5.84
N SER A 17 43.57 -9.74 -6.65
CA SER A 17 43.90 -10.10 -8.03
C SER A 17 44.81 -11.33 -8.11
N VAL A 18 45.73 -11.50 -7.16
CA VAL A 18 46.60 -12.68 -7.08
C VAL A 18 45.84 -13.92 -6.58
N LEU A 19 44.86 -13.76 -5.68
CA LEU A 19 44.00 -14.87 -5.24
C LEU A 19 43.04 -15.32 -6.35
N PHE A 20 42.53 -14.40 -7.17
CA PHE A 20 41.69 -14.72 -8.33
C PHE A 20 42.46 -15.42 -9.45
N LEU A 21 43.74 -15.07 -9.65
CA LEU A 21 44.62 -15.73 -10.61
C LEU A 21 45.06 -17.14 -10.15
N LEU A 22 45.21 -17.36 -8.84
CA LEU A 22 45.59 -18.66 -8.27
C LEU A 22 44.44 -19.68 -8.22
N THR A 23 43.18 -19.25 -8.28
CA THR A 23 42.02 -20.17 -8.40
C THR A 23 41.79 -20.67 -9.85
N SER A 24 42.48 -20.11 -10.83
CA SER A 24 42.34 -20.47 -12.26
C SER A 24 43.15 -21.69 -12.72
N PHE A 25 43.92 -22.35 -11.83
CA PHE A 25 44.86 -23.42 -12.22
C PHE A 25 44.56 -24.81 -11.64
N PHE A 26 43.39 -25.04 -11.02
CA PHE A 26 42.91 -26.41 -10.77
C PHE A 26 41.96 -26.85 -11.89
N THR A 27 42.54 -27.22 -13.04
CA THR A 27 41.86 -28.08 -13.99
C THR A 27 41.82 -29.50 -13.41
N ILE A 28 40.70 -29.83 -12.77
CA ILE A 28 40.32 -31.24 -12.57
C ILE A 28 40.20 -31.82 -13.98
N GLN A 29 41.04 -32.82 -14.28
CA GLN A 29 40.91 -33.64 -15.48
C GLN A 29 39.54 -34.31 -15.43
N ALA A 30 38.56 -33.74 -16.12
CA ALA A 30 37.29 -34.38 -16.37
C ALA A 30 37.58 -35.66 -17.15
N LYS A 31 37.19 -36.80 -16.57
CA LYS A 31 37.05 -38.05 -17.33
C LYS A 31 36.19 -37.75 -18.57
N PRO A 32 36.53 -38.27 -19.76
CA PRO A 32 35.69 -38.10 -20.93
C PRO A 32 34.30 -38.66 -20.60
N LEU A 33 33.25 -37.85 -20.78
CA LEU A 33 31.87 -38.32 -20.77
C LEU A 33 31.75 -39.36 -21.88
N GLU A 34 31.58 -40.63 -21.51
CA GLU A 34 30.98 -41.61 -22.42
C GLU A 34 29.68 -41.00 -22.97
N GLU A 35 29.47 -41.09 -24.28
CA GLU A 35 28.23 -40.62 -24.91
C GLU A 35 27.04 -41.24 -24.17
N SER A 36 26.23 -40.41 -23.48
CA SER A 36 25.08 -40.90 -22.74
C SER A 36 24.14 -41.64 -23.70
N LYS A 37 23.89 -42.93 -23.45
CA LYS A 37 22.95 -43.72 -24.25
C LYS A 37 21.57 -43.07 -24.19
N LYS A 38 21.04 -42.65 -25.34
CA LYS A 38 19.72 -42.03 -25.45
C LYS A 38 18.64 -43.12 -25.56
N VAL A 39 17.68 -43.13 -24.64
CA VAL A 39 16.61 -44.14 -24.55
C VAL A 39 15.25 -43.49 -24.80
N ARG A 40 14.47 -44.00 -25.76
CA ARG A 40 13.13 -43.50 -26.05
C ARG A 40 12.11 -44.13 -25.11
N VAL A 41 11.45 -43.32 -24.29
CA VAL A 41 10.53 -43.79 -23.25
C VAL A 41 9.10 -43.38 -23.59
N GLY A 42 8.16 -44.31 -23.54
CA GLY A 42 6.74 -43.99 -23.65
C GLY A 42 6.26 -43.21 -22.43
N TYR A 43 5.70 -42.02 -22.65
CA TYR A 43 5.24 -41.12 -21.58
C TYR A 43 3.80 -40.69 -21.83
N TYR A 44 2.85 -41.47 -21.33
CA TYR A 44 1.42 -41.17 -21.37
C TYR A 44 0.99 -40.50 -20.07
N VAL A 45 0.06 -39.55 -20.13
CA VAL A 45 -0.44 -38.86 -18.94
C VAL A 45 -1.27 -39.83 -18.10
N LEU A 46 -0.86 -40.02 -16.86
CA LEU A 46 -1.57 -40.74 -15.82
C LEU A 46 -1.37 -39.97 -14.52
N ASP A 47 -2.43 -39.33 -14.02
CA ASP A 47 -2.35 -38.46 -12.86
C ASP A 47 -1.66 -39.15 -11.67
N GLY A 48 -0.67 -38.44 -11.12
CA GLY A 48 0.18 -38.93 -10.01
C GLY A 48 1.37 -39.80 -10.44
N TYR A 49 1.28 -40.50 -11.58
CA TYR A 49 2.35 -41.39 -12.06
C TYR A 49 3.24 -40.74 -13.13
N HIS A 50 2.63 -40.25 -14.21
CA HIS A 50 3.28 -39.49 -15.28
C HIS A 50 2.44 -38.23 -15.52
N ASN A 51 2.92 -37.07 -15.05
CA ASN A 51 2.18 -35.82 -15.13
C ASN A 51 3.08 -34.65 -15.54
N PHE A 52 2.47 -33.51 -15.84
CA PHE A 52 3.17 -32.25 -15.97
C PHE A 52 2.94 -31.39 -14.72
N ASP A 53 4.00 -30.79 -14.19
CA ASP A 53 3.91 -29.84 -13.09
C ASP A 53 3.21 -28.54 -13.56
N LYS A 54 2.97 -27.61 -12.64
CA LYS A 54 2.29 -26.32 -12.92
C LYS A 54 3.01 -25.47 -13.96
N ASN A 55 4.30 -25.72 -14.19
CA ASN A 55 5.14 -24.99 -15.15
C ASN A 55 5.26 -25.75 -16.49
N GLY A 56 4.60 -26.89 -16.64
CA GLY A 56 4.65 -27.73 -17.83
C GLY A 56 5.85 -28.68 -17.89
N ASN A 57 6.61 -28.85 -16.80
CA ASN A 57 7.72 -29.82 -16.74
C ASN A 57 7.19 -31.22 -16.38
N ARG A 58 7.90 -32.28 -16.80
CA ARG A 58 7.53 -33.66 -16.45
C ARG A 58 7.71 -33.92 -14.94
N SER A 59 6.80 -34.68 -14.36
CA SER A 59 6.74 -35.00 -12.93
C SER A 59 6.01 -36.32 -12.67
N GLY A 60 6.02 -36.81 -11.42
CA GLY A 60 5.30 -38.01 -11.00
C GLY A 60 6.20 -39.19 -10.69
N TYR A 61 5.63 -40.22 -10.06
CA TYR A 61 6.36 -41.41 -9.61
C TYR A 61 7.21 -42.04 -10.72
N GLY A 62 6.63 -42.27 -11.90
CA GLY A 62 7.33 -42.89 -13.02
C GLY A 62 8.44 -42.02 -13.59
N TYR A 63 8.30 -40.70 -13.55
CA TYR A 63 9.33 -39.77 -13.99
C TYR A 63 10.54 -39.76 -13.05
N ASP A 64 10.30 -39.66 -11.73
CA ASP A 64 11.37 -39.66 -10.74
C ASP A 64 12.10 -41.00 -10.69
N TYR A 65 11.38 -42.12 -10.82
CA TYR A 65 12.00 -43.44 -10.90
C TYR A 65 12.94 -43.53 -12.13
N LEU A 66 12.55 -42.94 -13.26
CA LEU A 66 13.43 -42.84 -14.43
C LEU A 66 14.67 -41.98 -14.14
N GLN A 67 14.55 -40.86 -13.40
CA GLN A 67 15.72 -40.06 -13.03
C GLN A 67 16.70 -40.85 -12.14
N GLU A 68 16.18 -41.65 -11.22
CA GLU A 68 17.00 -42.54 -10.41
C GLU A 68 17.71 -43.57 -11.29
N ILE A 69 17.02 -44.20 -12.26
CA ILE A 69 17.68 -45.08 -13.22
C ILE A 69 18.81 -44.34 -13.96
N ALA A 70 18.58 -43.11 -14.42
CA ALA A 70 19.60 -42.31 -15.10
C ALA A 70 20.82 -42.02 -14.21
N ASN A 71 20.67 -41.85 -12.90
CA ASN A 71 21.79 -41.65 -11.98
C ASN A 71 22.74 -42.86 -11.93
N TYR A 72 22.22 -44.08 -12.12
CA TYR A 72 23.00 -45.31 -12.09
C TYR A 72 23.47 -45.76 -13.48
N THR A 73 22.73 -45.43 -14.53
CA THR A 73 23.05 -45.86 -15.91
C THR A 73 23.73 -44.79 -16.76
N GLY A 74 23.63 -43.52 -16.37
CA GLY A 74 24.03 -42.38 -17.20
C GLY A 74 23.15 -42.15 -18.44
N TRP A 75 21.94 -42.72 -18.49
CA TRP A 75 21.04 -42.57 -19.64
C TRP A 75 20.47 -41.17 -19.79
N THR A 76 20.16 -40.79 -21.02
CA THR A 76 19.30 -39.63 -21.33
C THR A 76 18.01 -40.09 -21.99
N TYR A 77 16.90 -39.43 -21.67
CA TYR A 77 15.58 -39.88 -22.10
C TYR A 77 14.96 -39.00 -23.19
N GLU A 78 14.41 -39.65 -24.21
CA GLU A 78 13.51 -39.04 -25.18
C GLU A 78 12.08 -39.51 -24.91
N TYR A 79 11.23 -38.62 -24.39
CA TYR A 79 9.87 -38.97 -24.01
C TYR A 79 8.92 -38.88 -25.21
N VAL A 80 8.30 -40.01 -25.57
CA VAL A 80 7.33 -40.12 -26.67
C VAL A 80 5.92 -40.20 -26.08
N GLY A 81 5.12 -39.17 -26.34
CA GLY A 81 3.76 -39.03 -25.83
C GLY A 81 2.73 -39.94 -26.53
N GLY A 82 1.59 -40.15 -25.89
CA GLY A 82 0.45 -40.90 -26.42
C GLY A 82 -0.50 -41.39 -25.32
N THR A 83 -1.51 -42.18 -25.70
CA THR A 83 -2.26 -43.06 -24.77
C THR A 83 -1.45 -44.32 -24.46
N LEU A 84 -1.78 -45.04 -23.37
CA LEU A 84 -1.16 -46.33 -23.04
C LEU A 84 -1.18 -47.30 -24.23
N ASN A 85 -2.31 -47.41 -24.93
CA ASN A 85 -2.43 -48.27 -26.11
C ASN A 85 -1.47 -47.88 -27.24
N THR A 86 -1.35 -46.59 -27.54
CA THR A 86 -0.37 -46.10 -28.53
C THR A 86 1.07 -46.32 -28.08
N CYS A 87 1.39 -46.17 -26.80
CA CYS A 87 2.73 -46.47 -26.28
C CYS A 87 3.05 -47.96 -26.39
N ILE A 88 2.10 -48.85 -26.09
CA ILE A 88 2.23 -50.30 -26.30
C ILE A 88 2.50 -50.61 -27.78
N GLN A 89 1.75 -50.00 -28.71
CA GLN A 89 1.98 -50.19 -30.15
C GLN A 89 3.34 -49.65 -30.60
N ASN A 90 3.74 -48.49 -30.07
CA ASN A 90 5.06 -47.91 -30.34
C ASN A 90 6.19 -48.81 -29.84
N LEU A 91 6.04 -49.48 -28.69
CA LEU A 91 7.03 -50.42 -28.18
C LEU A 91 7.10 -51.67 -29.06
N LYS A 92 5.95 -52.22 -29.48
CA LYS A 92 5.90 -53.36 -30.44
C LYS A 92 6.63 -53.03 -31.74
N ASN A 93 6.37 -51.84 -32.28
CA ASN A 93 6.94 -51.38 -33.54
C ASN A 93 8.40 -50.91 -33.43
N GLY A 94 8.96 -50.76 -32.22
CA GLY A 94 10.33 -50.29 -32.00
C GLY A 94 10.50 -48.76 -32.11
N ASN A 95 9.39 -48.01 -32.04
CA ASN A 95 9.38 -46.54 -32.01
C ASN A 95 9.77 -46.00 -30.63
N ILE A 96 9.57 -46.79 -29.56
CA ILE A 96 10.11 -46.55 -28.22
C ILE A 96 10.87 -47.78 -27.74
N ASP A 97 11.77 -47.59 -26.79
CA ASP A 97 12.67 -48.61 -26.25
C ASP A 97 12.20 -49.14 -24.88
N LEU A 98 11.51 -48.31 -24.10
CA LEU A 98 11.11 -48.59 -22.72
C LEU A 98 9.70 -48.06 -22.43
N LEU A 99 8.91 -48.81 -21.65
CA LEU A 99 7.61 -48.39 -21.13
C LEU A 99 7.49 -48.78 -19.65
N SER A 100 6.84 -47.95 -18.85
CA SER A 100 6.62 -48.16 -17.41
C SER A 100 5.13 -48.28 -17.06
N ASN A 101 4.84 -48.71 -15.83
CA ASN A 101 3.49 -48.98 -15.33
C ASN A 101 2.72 -50.00 -16.18
N VAL A 102 3.38 -51.12 -16.50
CA VAL A 102 2.77 -52.24 -17.20
C VAL A 102 2.55 -53.39 -16.22
N GLN A 103 1.30 -53.82 -16.06
CA GLN A 103 0.95 -54.98 -15.26
C GLN A 103 1.23 -56.27 -16.04
N PHE A 104 1.67 -57.31 -15.33
CA PHE A 104 1.93 -58.60 -15.96
C PHE A 104 0.63 -59.21 -16.51
N SER A 105 0.70 -59.69 -17.75
CA SER A 105 -0.30 -60.53 -18.40
C SER A 105 0.38 -61.46 -19.40
N ASP A 106 -0.16 -62.67 -19.56
CA ASP A 106 0.39 -63.67 -20.49
C ASP A 106 0.48 -63.13 -21.92
N GLU A 107 -0.54 -62.40 -22.36
CA GLU A 107 -0.62 -61.76 -23.68
C GLU A 107 0.51 -60.74 -23.93
N LEU A 108 0.87 -59.95 -22.93
CA LEU A 108 1.95 -58.95 -23.06
C LEU A 108 3.33 -59.59 -22.90
N ALA A 109 3.47 -60.67 -22.12
CA ALA A 109 4.73 -61.42 -21.98
C ALA A 109 5.10 -62.19 -23.27
N GLU A 110 4.14 -62.46 -24.16
CA GLU A 110 4.43 -62.99 -25.50
C GLU A 110 5.23 -62.00 -26.37
N VAL A 111 5.08 -60.70 -26.14
CA VAL A 111 5.60 -59.63 -27.02
C VAL A 111 6.60 -58.67 -26.35
N PHE A 112 6.70 -58.67 -25.02
CA PHE A 112 7.61 -57.82 -24.25
C PHE A 112 8.35 -58.62 -23.17
N ASP A 113 9.55 -58.14 -22.82
CA ASP A 113 10.29 -58.65 -21.67
C ASP A 113 10.14 -57.68 -20.49
N TYR A 114 9.84 -58.22 -19.32
CA TYR A 114 9.59 -57.49 -18.07
C TYR A 114 10.88 -57.32 -17.26
N SER A 115 10.99 -56.23 -16.51
CA SER A 115 12.01 -56.08 -15.48
C SER A 115 11.92 -57.20 -14.45
N ALA A 116 13.07 -57.65 -13.93
CA ALA A 116 13.16 -58.77 -12.99
C ALA A 116 12.49 -58.48 -11.64
N GLN A 117 12.40 -57.20 -11.29
CA GLN A 117 11.71 -56.73 -10.09
C GLN A 117 10.54 -55.83 -10.53
N SER A 118 9.43 -55.90 -9.79
CA SER A 118 8.39 -54.87 -9.86
C SER A 118 8.98 -53.55 -9.40
N ILE A 119 8.34 -52.46 -9.78
CA ILE A 119 8.72 -51.10 -9.38
C ILE A 119 7.60 -50.43 -8.59
N GLY A 120 6.74 -51.24 -7.98
CA GLY A 120 5.57 -50.84 -7.21
C GLY A 120 4.34 -51.72 -7.47
N THR A 121 3.27 -51.43 -6.74
CA THR A 121 1.98 -52.12 -6.83
C THR A 121 0.88 -51.12 -7.17
N SER A 122 -0.07 -51.52 -8.01
CA SER A 122 -1.27 -50.76 -8.36
C SER A 122 -2.51 -51.47 -7.82
N TYR A 123 -3.43 -50.72 -7.21
CA TYR A 123 -4.70 -51.24 -6.71
C TYR A 123 -5.79 -50.17 -6.77
N GLY A 124 -7.04 -50.63 -6.86
CA GLY A 124 -8.22 -49.78 -6.77
C GLY A 124 -8.62 -49.56 -5.32
N THR A 125 -9.13 -48.36 -5.03
CA THR A 125 -9.62 -47.99 -3.70
C THR A 125 -11.04 -47.46 -3.80
N LEU A 126 -11.89 -47.87 -2.87
CA LEU A 126 -13.16 -47.21 -2.57
C LEU A 126 -12.93 -46.33 -1.35
N SER A 127 -13.08 -45.03 -1.52
CA SER A 127 -12.86 -44.04 -0.47
C SER A 127 -14.09 -43.18 -0.24
N VAL A 128 -14.31 -42.77 1.01
CA VAL A 128 -15.36 -41.84 1.44
C VAL A 128 -14.73 -40.62 2.09
N LYS A 129 -15.51 -39.58 2.38
CA LYS A 129 -15.02 -38.41 3.12
C LYS A 129 -14.44 -38.82 4.49
N SER A 130 -13.32 -38.22 4.90
CA SER A 130 -12.58 -38.65 6.11
C SER A 130 -13.36 -38.57 7.42
N ASP A 131 -14.33 -37.65 7.51
CA ASP A 131 -15.22 -37.47 8.66
C ASP A 131 -16.49 -38.34 8.61
N ASN A 132 -16.64 -39.18 7.57
CA ASN A 132 -17.79 -40.06 7.43
C ASN A 132 -17.68 -41.27 8.38
N THR A 133 -18.62 -41.37 9.31
CA THR A 133 -18.70 -42.44 10.31
C THR A 133 -19.63 -43.58 9.92
N SER A 134 -20.41 -43.42 8.85
CA SER A 134 -21.40 -44.41 8.38
C SER A 134 -20.75 -45.63 7.72
N TYR A 135 -19.51 -45.50 7.25
CA TYR A 135 -18.79 -46.57 6.56
C TYR A 135 -17.45 -46.89 7.27
N SER A 136 -17.21 -48.17 7.52
CA SER A 136 -15.97 -48.69 8.08
C SER A 136 -15.27 -49.63 7.11
N LEU A 137 -13.95 -49.79 7.31
CA LEU A 137 -13.14 -50.72 6.55
C LEU A 137 -13.74 -52.12 6.65
N ASP A 138 -13.91 -52.76 5.49
CA ASP A 138 -14.40 -54.13 5.31
C ASP A 138 -15.82 -54.41 5.87
N ASP A 139 -16.60 -53.38 6.22
CA ASP A 139 -18.01 -53.50 6.60
C ASP A 139 -18.91 -53.48 5.37
N TYR A 140 -18.76 -54.51 4.53
CA TYR A 140 -19.39 -54.61 3.21
C TYR A 140 -20.92 -54.45 3.22
N ASP A 141 -21.59 -54.88 4.30
CA ASP A 141 -23.04 -54.73 4.44
C ASP A 141 -23.46 -53.25 4.43
N SER A 142 -22.65 -52.38 5.04
CA SER A 142 -22.89 -50.94 5.08
C SER A 142 -22.80 -50.27 3.71
N PHE A 143 -22.16 -50.91 2.71
CA PHE A 143 -21.92 -50.28 1.40
C PHE A 143 -23.14 -50.35 0.46
N ASN A 144 -24.16 -51.12 0.83
CA ASN A 144 -25.37 -51.26 0.02
C ASN A 144 -26.16 -49.95 -0.06
N GLY A 145 -26.50 -49.54 -1.29
CA GLY A 145 -27.21 -48.29 -1.57
C GLY A 145 -26.31 -47.08 -1.79
N MET A 146 -24.98 -47.21 -1.70
CA MET A 146 -24.06 -46.11 -1.95
C MET A 146 -24.17 -45.59 -3.39
N ARG A 147 -24.04 -44.26 -3.54
CA ARG A 147 -23.76 -43.58 -4.80
C ARG A 147 -22.25 -43.40 -4.93
N VAL A 148 -21.62 -44.10 -5.87
CA VAL A 148 -20.16 -44.10 -6.01
C VAL A 148 -19.74 -43.39 -7.29
N GLY A 149 -18.90 -42.37 -7.16
CA GLY A 149 -18.29 -41.70 -8.30
C GLY A 149 -17.22 -42.58 -8.96
N ILE A 150 -17.28 -42.70 -10.29
CA ILE A 150 -16.28 -43.40 -11.11
C ILE A 150 -15.82 -42.49 -12.26
N LEU A 151 -14.55 -42.59 -12.65
CA LEU A 151 -13.99 -41.78 -13.74
C LEU A 151 -14.12 -42.48 -15.09
N SER A 152 -14.56 -41.75 -16.11
CA SER A 152 -14.68 -42.26 -17.48
C SER A 152 -13.31 -42.69 -18.01
N GLY A 153 -13.20 -43.95 -18.43
CA GLY A 153 -11.97 -44.53 -18.96
C GLY A 153 -10.99 -45.04 -17.91
N ASP A 154 -11.31 -44.98 -16.60
CA ASP A 154 -10.45 -45.55 -15.56
C ASP A 154 -10.50 -47.09 -15.61
N TYR A 155 -9.32 -47.70 -15.68
CA TYR A 155 -9.11 -49.14 -15.71
C TYR A 155 -9.67 -49.85 -14.46
N HIS A 156 -9.73 -49.17 -13.31
CA HIS A 156 -10.24 -49.74 -12.06
C HIS A 156 -11.76 -49.88 -12.02
N ASN A 157 -12.52 -49.28 -12.95
CA ASN A 157 -13.98 -49.38 -12.96
C ASN A 157 -14.49 -50.80 -13.20
N ALA A 158 -13.82 -51.53 -14.11
CA ALA A 158 -14.16 -52.93 -14.39
C ALA A 158 -13.84 -53.81 -13.17
N GLN A 159 -12.74 -53.53 -12.48
CA GLN A 159 -12.32 -54.24 -11.28
C GLN A 159 -13.22 -53.96 -10.08
N PHE A 160 -13.66 -52.71 -9.92
CA PHE A 160 -14.64 -52.33 -8.90
C PHE A 160 -15.97 -53.05 -9.13
N SER A 161 -16.38 -53.19 -10.39
CA SER A 161 -17.59 -53.93 -10.75
C SER A 161 -17.47 -55.41 -10.38
N ALA A 162 -16.31 -56.03 -10.63
CA ALA A 162 -16.03 -57.41 -10.22
C ALA A 162 -16.02 -57.56 -8.69
N PHE A 163 -15.40 -56.63 -7.97
CA PHE A 163 -15.40 -56.56 -6.52
C PHE A 163 -16.83 -56.46 -5.94
N CYS A 164 -17.69 -55.62 -6.53
CA CYS A 164 -19.10 -55.52 -6.11
C CYS A 164 -19.84 -56.84 -6.33
N GLN A 165 -19.56 -57.58 -7.41
CA GLN A 165 -20.18 -58.88 -7.67
C GLN A 165 -19.69 -59.95 -6.67
N GLU A 166 -18.39 -60.01 -6.41
CA GLU A 166 -17.77 -60.93 -5.45
C GLU A 166 -18.39 -60.78 -4.05
N HIS A 167 -18.56 -59.54 -3.58
CA HIS A 167 -19.13 -59.22 -2.28
C HIS A 167 -20.65 -59.00 -2.28
N LYS A 168 -21.34 -59.26 -3.41
CA LYS A 168 -22.80 -59.11 -3.58
C LYS A 168 -23.36 -57.73 -3.23
N LEU A 169 -22.58 -56.68 -3.50
CA LEU A 169 -22.90 -55.28 -3.18
C LEU A 169 -23.86 -54.65 -4.21
N LYS A 170 -24.86 -53.91 -3.73
CA LYS A 170 -25.79 -53.13 -4.57
C LYS A 170 -25.41 -51.64 -4.53
N ILE A 171 -24.56 -51.20 -5.46
CA ILE A 171 -24.04 -49.83 -5.53
C ILE A 171 -24.49 -49.14 -6.82
N SER A 172 -24.84 -47.85 -6.73
CA SER A 172 -25.17 -47.01 -7.88
C SER A 172 -23.95 -46.19 -8.30
N THR A 173 -23.45 -46.37 -9.53
CA THR A 173 -22.28 -45.63 -10.01
C THR A 173 -22.67 -44.32 -10.73
N VAL A 174 -21.93 -43.25 -10.47
CA VAL A 174 -22.07 -41.94 -11.14
C VAL A 174 -20.80 -41.67 -11.94
N LEU A 175 -20.93 -41.46 -13.26
CA LEU A 175 -19.81 -41.27 -14.17
C LEU A 175 -19.34 -39.80 -14.17
N PHE A 176 -18.03 -39.59 -14.01
CA PHE A 176 -17.38 -38.29 -14.11
C PHE A 176 -16.31 -38.28 -15.22
N PHE A 177 -16.09 -37.13 -15.85
CA PHE A 177 -15.07 -36.95 -16.90
C PHE A 177 -13.84 -36.18 -16.43
N ASP A 178 -13.90 -35.60 -15.23
CA ASP A 178 -12.87 -34.78 -14.63
C ASP A 178 -12.64 -35.22 -13.16
N PRO A 179 -11.41 -35.62 -12.78
CA PRO A 179 -11.06 -36.03 -11.41
C PRO A 179 -11.39 -34.97 -10.35
N SER A 180 -11.15 -33.70 -10.64
CA SER A 180 -11.40 -32.58 -9.72
C SER A 180 -12.89 -32.37 -9.51
N VAL A 181 -13.71 -32.61 -10.53
CA VAL A 181 -15.17 -32.52 -10.41
C VAL A 181 -15.72 -33.67 -9.59
N MET A 182 -15.19 -34.88 -9.75
CA MET A 182 -15.57 -36.05 -8.95
C MET A 182 -15.23 -35.85 -7.46
N GLU A 183 -14.05 -35.30 -7.17
CA GLU A 183 -13.63 -34.97 -5.80
C GLU A 183 -14.54 -33.91 -5.16
N LYS A 184 -14.83 -32.82 -5.88
CA LYS A 184 -15.80 -31.81 -5.41
C LYS A 184 -17.19 -32.41 -5.18
N ALA A 185 -17.59 -33.40 -5.98
CA ALA A 185 -18.86 -34.10 -5.79
C ALA A 185 -18.87 -34.96 -4.51
N LEU A 186 -17.76 -35.60 -4.16
CA LEU A 186 -17.60 -36.32 -2.89
C LEU A 186 -17.65 -35.35 -1.70
N GLN A 187 -16.89 -34.26 -1.75
CA GLN A 187 -16.84 -33.28 -0.67
C GLN A 187 -18.19 -32.56 -0.47
N ALA A 188 -18.95 -32.36 -1.55
CA ALA A 188 -20.30 -31.82 -1.50
C ALA A 188 -21.40 -32.85 -1.16
N GLY A 189 -21.05 -34.13 -0.90
CA GLY A 189 -22.01 -35.20 -0.58
C GLY A 189 -22.95 -35.60 -1.73
N LYS A 190 -22.60 -35.25 -2.98
CA LYS A 190 -23.35 -35.64 -4.19
C LYS A 190 -23.16 -37.11 -4.54
N VAL A 191 -22.00 -37.65 -4.17
CA VAL A 191 -21.71 -39.09 -4.13
C VAL A 191 -21.23 -39.44 -2.71
N ASP A 192 -21.48 -40.66 -2.29
CA ASP A 192 -21.19 -41.16 -0.94
C ASP A 192 -19.76 -41.73 -0.85
N GLY A 193 -19.21 -42.18 -1.99
CA GLY A 193 -17.82 -42.61 -2.13
C GLY A 193 -17.29 -42.43 -3.56
N VAL A 194 -15.99 -42.63 -3.76
CA VAL A 194 -15.32 -42.55 -5.07
C VAL A 194 -14.38 -43.73 -5.28
N VAL A 195 -14.31 -44.18 -6.52
CA VAL A 195 -13.30 -45.15 -6.98
C VAL A 195 -12.12 -44.39 -7.54
N LYS A 196 -10.93 -44.69 -7.01
CA LYS A 196 -9.67 -44.10 -7.44
C LYS A 196 -8.56 -45.16 -7.44
N SER A 197 -7.58 -44.99 -8.32
CA SER A 197 -6.30 -45.70 -8.23
C SER A 197 -5.55 -45.31 -6.95
N ASN A 198 -4.68 -46.20 -6.48
CA ASN A 198 -3.71 -45.92 -5.43
C ASN A 198 -2.67 -44.85 -5.80
N PHE A 199 -2.56 -44.49 -7.09
CA PHE A 199 -1.70 -43.39 -7.58
C PHE A 199 -2.35 -42.00 -7.51
N LEU A 200 -3.56 -41.90 -6.96
CA LEU A 200 -4.18 -40.60 -6.71
C LEU A 200 -4.06 -40.26 -5.23
N LYS A 201 -3.51 -39.07 -4.97
CA LYS A 201 -3.46 -38.49 -3.62
C LYS A 201 -4.89 -38.35 -3.09
N LYS A 202 -5.09 -38.77 -1.85
CA LYS A 202 -6.39 -38.81 -1.17
C LYS A 202 -6.43 -37.67 -0.17
N GLU A 203 -7.03 -36.54 -0.56
CA GLU A 203 -7.17 -35.38 0.32
C GLU A 203 -8.52 -35.44 1.05
N ASN A 204 -8.50 -35.50 2.37
CA ASN A 204 -9.71 -35.59 3.21
C ASN A 204 -10.61 -36.79 2.89
N GLU A 205 -10.00 -37.94 2.61
CA GLU A 205 -10.68 -39.19 2.29
C GLU A 205 -10.19 -40.32 3.22
N LYS A 206 -11.10 -41.24 3.56
CA LYS A 206 -10.82 -42.49 4.27
C LYS A 206 -11.13 -43.66 3.34
N ILE A 207 -10.17 -44.57 3.21
CA ILE A 207 -10.36 -45.81 2.44
C ILE A 207 -11.25 -46.76 3.25
N ILE A 208 -12.27 -47.31 2.59
CA ILE A 208 -13.18 -48.30 3.19
C ILE A 208 -13.12 -49.66 2.49
N ALA A 209 -12.52 -49.74 1.30
CA ALA A 209 -12.16 -51.00 0.65
C ALA A 209 -10.98 -50.82 -0.31
N GLN A 210 -10.20 -51.89 -0.48
CA GLN A 210 -9.14 -52.02 -1.49
C GLN A 210 -9.42 -53.24 -2.35
N PHE A 211 -9.14 -53.16 -3.65
CA PHE A 211 -9.42 -54.26 -4.57
C PHE A 211 -8.42 -54.30 -5.73
N ASN A 212 -8.25 -55.51 -6.28
CA ASN A 212 -7.39 -55.82 -7.42
C ASN A 212 -5.95 -55.26 -7.29
N THR A 213 -5.22 -55.77 -6.30
CA THR A 213 -3.82 -55.43 -6.04
C THR A 213 -2.87 -56.20 -6.97
N LYS A 214 -2.19 -55.51 -7.87
CA LYS A 214 -1.25 -56.12 -8.85
C LYS A 214 0.07 -55.35 -8.97
N PRO A 215 1.22 -56.03 -9.05
CA PRO A 215 2.50 -55.39 -9.32
C PRO A 215 2.57 -54.83 -10.74
N PHE A 216 3.33 -53.75 -10.92
CA PHE A 216 3.66 -53.20 -12.23
C PHE A 216 5.17 -53.10 -12.44
N TYR A 217 5.57 -53.11 -13.71
CA TYR A 217 6.96 -53.30 -14.13
C TYR A 217 7.34 -52.27 -15.20
N PHE A 218 8.65 -52.15 -15.43
CA PHE A 218 9.14 -51.69 -16.71
C PHE A 218 9.11 -52.84 -17.72
N VAL A 219 8.85 -52.50 -18.98
CA VAL A 219 8.90 -53.46 -20.10
C VAL A 219 9.72 -52.90 -21.25
N VAL A 220 10.44 -53.80 -21.92
CA VAL A 220 11.16 -53.52 -23.16
C VAL A 220 10.64 -54.43 -24.27
N LYS A 221 10.97 -54.11 -25.53
CA LYS A 221 10.67 -54.99 -26.66
C LYS A 221 11.34 -56.36 -26.45
N LYS A 222 10.59 -57.43 -26.67
CA LYS A 222 11.09 -58.80 -26.50
C LYS A 222 12.37 -59.05 -27.30
N GLY A 223 13.37 -59.64 -26.63
CA GLY A 223 14.71 -59.88 -27.18
C GLY A 223 15.70 -58.74 -26.98
N ASN A 224 15.31 -57.59 -26.40
CA ASN A 224 16.24 -56.50 -26.07
C ASN A 224 16.98 -56.77 -24.74
N THR A 225 17.81 -57.81 -24.75
CA THR A 225 18.51 -58.31 -23.57
C THR A 225 19.52 -57.32 -22.98
N GLU A 226 20.18 -56.52 -23.82
CA GLU A 226 21.16 -55.53 -23.38
C GLU A 226 20.51 -54.41 -22.55
N LEU A 227 19.42 -53.81 -23.06
CA LEU A 227 18.69 -52.76 -22.35
C LEU A 227 18.06 -53.30 -21.06
N LEU A 228 17.51 -54.52 -21.13
CA LEU A 228 16.90 -55.18 -19.97
C LEU A 228 17.91 -55.49 -18.86
N GLN A 229 19.12 -55.96 -19.21
CA GLN A 229 20.17 -56.24 -18.24
C GLN A 229 20.66 -54.97 -17.54
N GLN A 230 20.87 -53.88 -18.29
CA GLN A 230 21.25 -52.59 -17.72
C GLN A 230 20.17 -52.03 -16.80
N LEU A 231 18.90 -52.14 -17.22
CA LEU A 231 17.75 -51.74 -16.42
C LEU A 231 17.64 -52.55 -15.12
N ASN A 232 17.74 -53.88 -15.20
CA ASN A 232 17.65 -54.76 -14.02
C ASN A 232 18.81 -54.52 -13.04
N LYS A 233 20.03 -54.28 -13.56
CA LYS A 233 21.17 -53.91 -12.72
C LYS A 233 20.92 -52.60 -11.99
N ALA A 234 20.44 -51.57 -12.71
CA ALA A 234 20.13 -50.29 -12.10
C ALA A 234 19.04 -50.40 -11.02
N ILE A 235 17.93 -51.11 -11.30
CA ILE A 235 16.86 -51.34 -10.32
C ILE A 235 17.39 -52.08 -9.07
N SER A 236 18.25 -53.08 -9.26
CA SER A 236 18.87 -53.83 -8.15
C SER A 236 19.80 -52.94 -7.31
N GLU A 237 20.66 -52.14 -7.95
CA GLU A 237 21.56 -51.21 -7.26
C GLU A 237 20.81 -50.10 -6.55
N ILE A 238 19.75 -49.57 -7.16
CA ILE A 238 18.83 -48.62 -6.52
C ILE A 238 18.24 -49.26 -5.28
N THR A 239 17.64 -50.45 -5.38
CA THR A 239 16.99 -51.12 -4.25
C THR A 239 17.97 -51.47 -3.13
N THR A 240 19.21 -51.83 -3.47
CA THR A 240 20.26 -52.17 -2.51
C THR A 240 20.80 -50.93 -1.78
N ASN A 241 21.10 -49.88 -2.52
CA ASN A 241 21.67 -48.64 -1.97
C ASN A 241 20.60 -47.75 -1.33
N ASN A 242 19.33 -47.97 -1.68
CA ASN A 242 18.20 -47.18 -1.24
C ASN A 242 17.00 -48.08 -0.90
N PRO A 243 17.08 -48.86 0.19
CA PRO A 243 16.00 -49.76 0.61
C PRO A 243 14.72 -48.98 0.88
N GLY A 244 13.60 -49.41 0.29
CA GLY A 244 12.32 -48.72 0.43
C GLY A 244 12.12 -47.54 -0.51
N ILE A 245 12.89 -47.41 -1.60
CA ILE A 245 12.68 -46.36 -2.60
C ILE A 245 11.24 -46.33 -3.12
N GLU A 246 10.63 -47.50 -3.35
CA GLU A 246 9.24 -47.60 -3.80
C GLU A 246 8.29 -47.00 -2.77
N TYR A 247 8.47 -47.33 -1.49
CA TYR A 247 7.70 -46.76 -0.39
C TYR A 247 7.89 -45.24 -0.31
N ARG A 248 9.12 -44.73 -0.45
CA ARG A 248 9.40 -43.29 -0.37
C ARG A 248 8.84 -42.51 -1.55
N LEU A 249 8.95 -43.05 -2.77
CA LEU A 249 8.33 -42.45 -3.94
C LEU A 249 6.80 -42.55 -3.86
N TYR A 250 6.29 -43.65 -3.30
CA TYR A 250 4.87 -43.82 -3.03
C TYR A 250 4.36 -42.78 -2.04
N GLU A 251 5.01 -42.61 -0.89
CA GLU A 251 4.71 -41.57 0.09
C GLU A 251 4.83 -40.16 -0.51
N LYS A 252 5.88 -39.88 -1.28
CA LYS A 252 6.10 -38.56 -1.91
C LYS A 252 4.94 -38.13 -2.80
N TYR A 253 4.37 -39.05 -3.58
CA TYR A 253 3.34 -38.72 -4.59
C TYR A 253 1.92 -39.07 -4.16
N TYR A 254 1.77 -40.06 -3.29
CA TYR A 254 0.49 -40.67 -2.94
C TYR A 254 0.25 -40.76 -1.43
N GLY A 255 1.28 -40.52 -0.61
CA GLY A 255 1.15 -40.39 0.83
C GLY A 255 0.13 -39.30 1.16
N SER A 256 -0.89 -39.67 1.92
CA SER A 256 -1.88 -38.73 2.44
C SER A 256 -1.34 -38.04 3.67
N GLU A 257 -1.58 -36.73 3.82
CA GLU A 257 -1.74 -36.16 5.15
C GLU A 257 -2.95 -36.84 5.81
N ARG A 258 -2.67 -37.91 6.57
CA ARG A 258 -3.54 -38.64 7.51
C ARG A 258 -4.81 -39.29 6.92
N THR A 259 -4.75 -40.59 6.64
CA THR A 259 -5.94 -41.45 6.67
C THR A 259 -6.36 -41.70 8.13
N ALA A 260 -7.62 -41.51 8.49
CA ALA A 260 -8.10 -41.66 9.86
C ALA A 260 -7.89 -43.10 10.42
N LEU A 261 -7.53 -43.23 11.70
CA LEU A 261 -7.38 -44.51 12.39
C LEU A 261 -8.62 -45.40 12.19
N SER A 262 -8.42 -46.57 11.60
CA SER A 262 -9.52 -47.49 11.31
C SER A 262 -9.54 -48.66 12.29
N LEU A 263 -10.47 -48.60 13.25
CA LEU A 263 -10.76 -49.66 14.22
C LEU A 263 -12.02 -50.43 13.83
N THR A 264 -12.01 -51.75 14.05
CA THR A 264 -13.19 -52.62 13.86
C THR A 264 -14.23 -52.36 14.96
N LYS A 265 -15.47 -52.84 14.78
CA LYS A 265 -16.53 -52.71 15.80
C LYS A 265 -16.14 -53.42 17.12
N GLU A 266 -15.46 -54.56 17.02
CA GLU A 266 -14.96 -55.33 18.17
C GLU A 266 -13.87 -54.56 18.94
N GLU A 267 -12.93 -53.95 18.22
CA GLU A 267 -11.84 -53.15 18.82
C GLU A 267 -12.36 -51.91 19.56
N LYS A 268 -13.38 -51.25 19.01
CA LYS A 268 -14.03 -50.10 19.68
C LYS A 268 -14.75 -50.52 20.96
N ALA A 269 -15.52 -51.61 20.89
CA ALA A 269 -16.23 -52.14 22.06
C ALA A 269 -15.26 -52.56 23.18
N PHE A 270 -14.10 -53.11 22.82
CA PHE A 270 -13.04 -53.43 23.77
C PHE A 270 -12.50 -52.18 24.49
N LEU A 271 -12.19 -51.10 23.75
CA LEU A 271 -11.67 -49.85 24.34
C LEU A 271 -12.67 -49.20 25.30
N GLU A 272 -13.96 -49.19 24.95
CA GLU A 272 -15.03 -48.65 25.79
C GLU A 272 -15.12 -49.36 27.16
N GLN A 273 -14.73 -50.64 27.22
CA GLN A 273 -14.77 -51.45 28.44
C GLN A 273 -13.44 -51.47 29.23
N LYS A 274 -12.32 -51.12 28.59
CA LYS A 274 -10.95 -51.32 29.13
C LYS A 274 -10.63 -50.48 30.36
N GLY A 275 -11.29 -49.33 30.54
CA GLY A 275 -11.09 -48.46 31.70
C GLY A 275 -9.78 -47.66 31.67
N THR A 276 -9.11 -47.53 32.82
CA THR A 276 -7.84 -46.78 32.94
C THR A 276 -6.65 -47.71 32.75
N ILE A 277 -5.76 -47.39 31.82
CA ILE A 277 -4.56 -48.15 31.51
C ILE A 277 -3.39 -47.62 32.34
N ARG A 278 -2.77 -48.50 33.12
CA ARG A 278 -1.66 -48.17 34.01
C ARG A 278 -0.34 -48.42 33.30
N ILE A 279 0.50 -47.40 33.23
CA ILE A 279 1.77 -47.45 32.50
C ILE A 279 2.93 -47.19 33.45
N VAL A 280 4.03 -47.91 33.26
CA VAL A 280 5.33 -47.65 33.91
C VAL A 280 6.42 -47.45 32.85
N SER A 281 7.55 -46.87 33.26
CA SER A 281 8.73 -46.71 32.40
C SER A 281 9.99 -46.59 33.27
N SER A 282 11.19 -46.54 32.68
CA SER A 282 12.40 -46.18 33.43
C SER A 282 12.26 -44.80 34.11
N PRO A 283 12.83 -44.64 35.32
CA PRO A 283 12.79 -43.37 36.05
C PRO A 283 13.59 -42.25 35.37
N GLN A 284 12.92 -41.10 35.18
CA GLN A 284 13.47 -39.77 34.92
C GLN A 284 14.69 -39.67 33.98
N THR A 285 14.53 -40.14 32.73
CA THR A 285 15.55 -40.03 31.69
C THR A 285 15.19 -38.89 30.74
N PHE A 286 15.65 -37.65 30.99
CA PHE A 286 15.47 -36.54 30.03
C PHE A 286 16.28 -36.82 28.73
N PRO A 287 15.73 -36.74 27.50
CA PRO A 287 14.42 -36.20 27.13
C PRO A 287 13.34 -37.28 26.90
N LEU A 288 13.58 -38.53 27.28
CA LEU A 288 12.66 -39.66 27.07
C LEU A 288 11.41 -39.54 27.94
N LEU A 289 11.56 -39.44 29.25
CA LEU A 289 10.46 -39.26 30.20
C LEU A 289 10.99 -38.64 31.49
N TRP A 290 10.45 -37.48 31.88
CA TRP A 290 10.83 -36.75 33.08
C TRP A 290 9.62 -35.96 33.59
N GLN A 291 9.66 -35.47 34.83
CA GLN A 291 8.54 -34.76 35.44
C GLN A 291 8.95 -33.37 35.88
N ASP A 292 8.13 -32.36 35.59
CA ASP A 292 8.24 -31.03 36.18
C ASP A 292 6.99 -30.68 37.00
N LYS A 293 6.88 -29.42 37.45
CA LYS A 293 5.74 -28.95 38.25
C LYS A 293 4.38 -29.11 37.56
N ASN A 294 4.35 -29.28 36.24
CA ASN A 294 3.16 -29.34 35.41
C ASN A 294 2.83 -30.76 34.91
N GLY A 295 3.57 -31.78 35.36
CA GLY A 295 3.35 -33.19 34.99
C GLY A 295 4.52 -33.82 34.23
N TYR A 296 4.26 -34.97 33.62
CA TYR A 296 5.25 -35.70 32.84
C TYR A 296 5.47 -35.06 31.47
N LYS A 297 6.73 -35.05 31.04
CA LYS A 297 7.24 -34.49 29.79
C LYS A 297 8.27 -35.44 29.16
N GLY A 298 8.54 -35.24 27.89
CA GLY A 298 9.48 -36.05 27.13
C GLY A 298 8.81 -36.84 26.01
N ILE A 299 9.64 -37.52 25.24
CA ILE A 299 9.24 -38.29 24.05
C ILE A 299 8.13 -39.29 24.38
N PHE A 300 8.31 -40.08 25.44
CA PHE A 300 7.32 -41.09 25.84
C PHE A 300 6.02 -40.46 26.37
N ALA A 301 6.10 -39.32 27.08
CA ALA A 301 4.91 -38.62 27.56
C ALA A 301 4.04 -38.10 26.41
N ASP A 302 4.67 -37.53 25.38
CA ASP A 302 3.96 -37.00 24.21
C ASP A 302 3.37 -38.11 23.34
N ILE A 303 4.07 -39.24 23.20
CA ILE A 303 3.55 -40.43 22.50
C ILE A 303 2.32 -40.98 23.23
N ILE A 304 2.41 -41.17 24.55
CA ILE A 304 1.27 -41.63 25.36
C ILE A 304 0.09 -40.67 25.24
N LYS A 305 0.34 -39.36 25.26
CA LYS A 305 -0.71 -38.35 25.16
C LYS A 305 -1.44 -38.41 23.81
N LEU A 306 -0.73 -38.73 22.72
CA LEU A 306 -1.35 -38.99 21.42
C LEU A 306 -2.18 -40.26 21.47
N ILE A 307 -1.62 -41.38 21.95
CA ILE A 307 -2.33 -42.65 22.07
C ILE A 307 -3.61 -42.50 22.91
N SER A 308 -3.54 -41.79 24.05
CA SER A 308 -4.69 -41.50 24.91
C SER A 308 -5.78 -40.74 24.17
N LYS A 309 -5.39 -39.76 23.35
CA LYS A 309 -6.31 -38.91 22.59
C LYS A 309 -6.93 -39.66 21.43
N ASP A 310 -6.14 -40.40 20.67
CA ASP A 310 -6.55 -41.02 19.42
C ASP A 310 -7.41 -42.27 19.67
N LEU A 311 -7.14 -42.99 20.78
CA LEU A 311 -7.96 -44.13 21.24
C LEU A 311 -9.06 -43.75 22.23
N ASP A 312 -9.15 -42.49 22.66
CA ASP A 312 -10.08 -41.99 23.70
C ASP A 312 -10.05 -42.82 25.00
N ILE A 313 -8.83 -43.16 25.46
CA ILE A 313 -8.59 -43.95 26.68
C ILE A 313 -7.95 -43.12 27.78
N ARG A 314 -8.25 -43.49 29.03
CA ARG A 314 -7.59 -42.90 30.20
C ARG A 314 -6.29 -43.64 30.48
N ILE A 315 -5.22 -42.87 30.65
CA ILE A 315 -3.89 -43.42 30.95
C ILE A 315 -3.42 -42.84 32.28
N ASP A 316 -2.94 -43.73 33.16
CA ASP A 316 -2.31 -43.39 34.44
C ASP A 316 -0.85 -43.83 34.41
N LEU A 317 0.07 -42.88 34.60
CA LEU A 317 1.50 -43.14 34.57
C LEU A 317 2.01 -43.27 36.01
N ILE A 318 2.41 -44.48 36.37
CA ILE A 318 2.86 -44.83 37.72
C ILE A 318 4.35 -44.50 37.87
N PRO A 319 4.73 -43.62 38.81
CA PRO A 319 6.14 -43.32 39.07
C PRO A 319 6.87 -44.54 39.62
N THR A 320 8.09 -44.73 39.16
CA THR A 320 9.05 -45.71 39.69
C THR A 320 10.39 -45.05 39.96
N PHE A 321 11.21 -45.67 40.80
CA PHE A 321 12.53 -45.19 41.21
C PHE A 321 13.68 -45.97 40.56
N SER A 322 13.38 -47.10 39.92
CA SER A 322 14.36 -47.93 39.20
C SER A 322 13.68 -48.72 38.08
N TYR A 323 14.47 -49.15 37.10
CA TYR A 323 13.97 -50.03 36.04
C TYR A 323 13.45 -51.37 36.58
N ASN A 324 14.14 -51.95 37.56
CA ASN A 324 13.72 -53.19 38.23
C ASN A 324 12.37 -53.05 38.92
N GLU A 325 12.07 -51.90 39.52
CA GLU A 325 10.75 -51.62 40.09
C GLU A 325 9.67 -51.59 39.02
N SER A 326 9.93 -50.95 37.86
CA SER A 326 8.99 -50.94 36.72
C SER A 326 8.69 -52.36 36.24
N LEU A 327 9.71 -53.22 36.14
CA LEU A 327 9.52 -54.64 35.78
C LEU A 327 8.72 -55.42 36.82
N GLN A 328 8.97 -55.21 38.12
CA GLN A 328 8.20 -55.86 39.18
C GLN A 328 6.72 -55.46 39.12
N LYS A 329 6.43 -54.18 38.90
CA LYS A 329 5.04 -53.69 38.78
C LYS A 329 4.31 -54.30 37.60
N ILE A 330 4.98 -54.49 36.47
CA ILE A 330 4.41 -55.22 35.33
C ILE A 330 4.16 -56.67 35.70
N ARG A 331 5.14 -57.39 36.23
CA ARG A 331 5.00 -58.82 36.59
C ARG A 331 3.89 -59.07 37.62
N ASN A 332 3.73 -58.16 38.58
CA ASN A 332 2.69 -58.25 39.61
C ASN A 332 1.29 -57.85 39.12
N GLY A 333 1.14 -57.39 37.88
CA GLY A 333 -0.13 -56.86 37.35
C GLY A 333 -0.54 -55.51 37.95
N GLU A 334 0.39 -54.80 38.61
CA GLU A 334 0.19 -53.45 39.12
C GLU A 334 0.21 -52.40 37.98
N ALA A 335 0.84 -52.73 36.86
CA ALA A 335 0.84 -51.96 35.61
C ALA A 335 0.47 -52.85 34.42
N ASP A 336 -0.10 -52.24 33.39
CA ASP A 336 -0.57 -52.93 32.18
C ASP A 336 0.46 -52.82 31.03
N ILE A 337 1.22 -51.72 30.98
CA ILE A 337 2.23 -51.45 29.93
C ILE A 337 3.54 -50.91 30.53
N ILE A 338 4.68 -51.38 30.00
CA ILE A 338 6.00 -50.76 30.15
C ILE A 338 6.48 -50.20 28.81
N LEU A 339 6.91 -48.94 28.78
CA LEU A 339 7.09 -48.20 27.53
C LEU A 339 8.42 -48.45 26.81
N ASP A 340 9.48 -48.68 27.56
CA ASP A 340 10.85 -48.51 27.11
C ASP A 340 11.62 -49.84 27.10
N ILE A 341 11.00 -50.82 26.46
CA ILE A 341 11.55 -52.17 26.29
C ILE A 341 12.20 -52.30 24.93
N ASP A 342 13.37 -52.94 24.84
CA ASP A 342 13.97 -53.29 23.57
C ASP A 342 13.21 -54.45 22.90
N HIS A 343 13.10 -54.44 21.58
CA HIS A 343 12.30 -55.41 20.82
C HIS A 343 12.99 -56.79 20.74
N ASP A 344 12.97 -57.53 21.84
CA ASP A 344 13.54 -58.87 21.99
C ASP A 344 12.47 -59.86 22.50
N TYR A 345 12.04 -60.78 21.62
CA TYR A 345 11.04 -61.79 21.95
C TYR A 345 11.49 -62.79 23.02
N SER A 346 12.78 -63.13 23.07
CA SER A 346 13.29 -64.05 24.10
C SER A 346 13.20 -63.41 25.47
N TRP A 347 13.51 -62.11 25.57
CA TRP A 347 13.33 -61.37 26.81
C TRP A 347 11.85 -61.26 27.19
N ALA A 348 10.97 -60.99 26.23
CA ALA A 348 9.54 -60.85 26.47
C ALA A 348 8.91 -62.13 27.03
N GLU A 349 9.31 -63.29 26.50
CA GLU A 349 8.90 -64.61 26.98
C GLU A 349 9.36 -64.88 28.42
N GLU A 350 10.63 -64.59 28.75
CA GLU A 350 11.16 -64.73 30.12
C GLU A 350 10.45 -63.81 31.15
N ASN A 351 9.86 -62.71 30.67
CA ASN A 351 9.27 -61.66 31.50
C ASN A 351 7.75 -61.62 31.47
N HIS A 352 7.10 -62.59 30.79
CA HIS A 352 5.64 -62.70 30.77
C HIS A 352 4.96 -61.43 30.20
N VAL A 353 5.49 -60.93 29.07
CA VAL A 353 4.95 -59.75 28.37
C VAL A 353 4.84 -59.96 26.86
N ASP A 354 3.83 -59.36 26.25
CA ASP A 354 3.69 -59.23 24.80
C ASP A 354 4.35 -57.95 24.30
N LEU A 355 4.96 -57.97 23.12
CA LEU A 355 5.57 -56.78 22.52
C LEU A 355 4.70 -56.20 21.40
N THR A 356 4.62 -54.87 21.36
CA THR A 356 4.17 -54.15 20.15
C THR A 356 5.23 -54.20 19.07
N THR A 357 4.88 -53.77 17.85
CA THR A 357 5.89 -53.38 16.87
C THR A 357 6.76 -52.25 17.43
N PRO A 358 8.05 -52.18 17.06
CA PRO A 358 8.91 -51.07 17.47
C PRO A 358 8.33 -49.74 17.02
N TYR A 359 8.25 -48.79 17.93
CA TYR A 359 7.73 -47.45 17.64
C TYR A 359 8.81 -46.37 17.71
N LEU A 360 9.98 -46.68 18.26
CA LEU A 360 11.07 -45.73 18.40
C LEU A 360 12.43 -46.42 18.19
N SER A 361 13.22 -45.95 17.23
CA SER A 361 14.62 -46.34 17.12
C SER A 361 15.51 -45.34 17.84
N MET A 362 16.19 -45.78 18.90
CA MET A 362 16.98 -44.93 19.77
C MET A 362 18.48 -45.24 19.61
N PRO A 363 19.30 -44.29 19.12
CA PRO A 363 20.74 -44.46 19.08
C PRO A 363 21.32 -44.39 20.50
N ILE A 364 22.17 -45.36 20.84
CA ILE A 364 22.88 -45.48 22.10
C ILE A 364 24.38 -45.34 21.83
N SER A 365 25.03 -44.42 22.52
CA SER A 365 26.45 -44.12 22.31
C SER A 365 27.28 -44.44 23.54
N MET A 366 28.50 -44.90 23.28
CA MET A 366 29.54 -45.03 24.30
C MET A 366 30.01 -43.62 24.72
N VAL A 367 30.09 -43.37 26.02
CA VAL A 367 30.59 -42.12 26.59
C VAL A 367 31.78 -42.38 27.51
N THR A 368 32.85 -41.62 27.32
CA THR A 368 34.11 -41.68 28.09
C THR A 368 34.65 -40.28 28.34
N ARG A 369 35.67 -40.13 29.20
CA ARG A 369 36.48 -38.89 29.28
C ARG A 369 37.38 -38.78 28.05
N ASP A 370 37.79 -37.57 27.70
CA ASP A 370 38.78 -37.27 26.64
C ASP A 370 40.21 -37.69 27.06
N GLU A 371 40.37 -38.97 27.37
CA GLU A 371 41.58 -39.61 27.87
C GLU A 371 41.73 -41.00 27.22
N PRO A 372 42.96 -41.50 27.01
CA PRO A 372 43.16 -42.84 26.50
C PRO A 372 42.53 -43.90 27.41
N LEU A 373 41.72 -44.79 26.85
CA LEU A 373 41.08 -45.89 27.59
C LEU A 373 42.09 -46.98 27.99
N PRO A 374 41.97 -47.57 29.19
CA PRO A 374 42.81 -48.71 29.59
C PRO A 374 42.44 -49.98 28.81
N ALA A 375 43.35 -50.96 28.77
CA ALA A 375 43.17 -52.20 28.02
C ALA A 375 41.93 -53.04 28.43
N ASN A 376 41.50 -52.93 29.70
CA ASN A 376 40.24 -53.49 30.21
C ASN A 376 39.49 -52.37 30.95
N PRO A 377 38.64 -51.60 30.28
CA PRO A 377 37.92 -50.49 30.92
C PRO A 377 36.91 -51.01 31.94
N SER A 378 36.65 -50.23 32.98
CA SER A 378 35.54 -50.41 33.91
C SER A 378 34.29 -49.72 33.40
N LEU A 379 33.14 -50.40 33.47
CA LEU A 379 31.90 -49.93 32.86
C LEU A 379 30.85 -49.60 33.91
N ALA A 380 30.26 -48.41 33.77
CA ALA A 380 29.06 -48.00 34.49
C ALA A 380 27.83 -48.30 33.62
N ILE A 381 27.00 -49.25 34.05
CA ILE A 381 25.76 -49.66 33.37
C ILE A 381 24.55 -49.37 34.25
N VAL A 382 23.38 -49.18 33.64
CA VAL A 382 22.14 -49.05 34.40
C VAL A 382 21.63 -50.44 34.77
N GLU A 383 21.33 -50.65 36.05
CA GLU A 383 20.84 -51.93 36.57
C GLU A 383 19.50 -52.31 35.91
N GLY A 384 19.40 -53.56 35.43
CA GLY A 384 18.20 -54.09 34.79
C GLY A 384 18.00 -53.69 33.32
N TYR A 385 18.67 -52.65 32.81
CA TYR A 385 18.55 -52.22 31.41
C TYR A 385 19.26 -53.22 30.47
N ILE A 386 18.49 -54.16 29.90
CA ILE A 386 18.97 -55.39 29.23
C ILE A 386 19.97 -55.12 28.12
N PHE A 387 19.69 -54.12 27.29
CA PHE A 387 20.43 -53.87 26.07
C PHE A 387 21.87 -53.41 26.33
N SER A 388 22.08 -52.60 27.36
CA SER A 388 23.42 -52.22 27.82
C SER A 388 24.16 -53.33 28.57
N ASN A 389 23.53 -54.45 28.88
CA ASN A 389 24.22 -55.55 29.56
C ASN A 389 24.62 -56.63 28.55
N ARG A 390 23.72 -57.04 27.66
CA ARG A 390 23.99 -58.12 26.70
C ARG A 390 24.99 -57.70 25.62
N GLU A 391 24.78 -56.56 24.97
CA GLU A 391 25.68 -56.08 23.90
C GLU A 391 27.04 -55.66 24.48
N VAL A 392 27.02 -55.02 25.64
CA VAL A 392 28.24 -54.60 26.33
C VAL A 392 29.02 -55.80 26.88
N HIS A 393 28.38 -56.85 27.39
CA HIS A 393 29.08 -58.08 27.79
C HIS A 393 29.73 -58.79 26.59
N LYS A 394 29.14 -58.72 25.39
CA LYS A 394 29.76 -59.25 24.16
C LYS A 394 30.99 -58.43 23.76
N LEU A 395 30.89 -57.09 23.84
CA LEU A 395 31.98 -56.18 23.48
C LEU A 395 33.12 -56.19 24.51
N TYR A 396 32.80 -56.39 25.79
CA TYR A 396 33.74 -56.32 26.92
C TYR A 396 33.64 -57.52 27.89
N PRO A 397 33.97 -58.74 27.45
CA PRO A 397 33.78 -59.96 28.24
C PRO A 397 34.69 -60.09 29.47
N ARG A 398 35.73 -59.26 29.59
CA ARG A 398 36.72 -59.28 30.69
C ARG A 398 36.71 -58.02 31.57
N SER A 399 35.78 -57.10 31.32
CA SER A 399 35.72 -55.82 32.02
C SER A 399 34.98 -55.90 33.36
N ILE A 400 35.33 -54.99 34.27
CA ILE A 400 34.62 -54.82 35.55
C ILE A 400 33.37 -53.98 35.29
N ILE A 401 32.20 -54.58 35.50
CA ILE A 401 30.91 -53.95 35.25
C ILE A 401 30.27 -53.59 36.59
N ILE A 402 29.91 -52.33 36.76
CA ILE A 402 29.34 -51.79 38.01
C ILE A 402 27.94 -51.24 37.71
N PRO A 403 26.89 -51.80 38.35
CA PRO A 403 25.52 -51.36 38.16
C PRO A 403 25.23 -50.05 38.90
N TYR A 404 24.45 -49.18 38.25
CA TYR A 404 23.95 -47.91 38.76
C TYR A 404 22.43 -47.81 38.60
N LYS A 405 21.77 -46.98 39.40
CA LYS A 405 20.29 -46.93 39.42
C LYS A 405 19.70 -46.14 38.26
N SER A 406 20.47 -45.25 37.63
CA SER A 406 20.02 -44.41 36.52
C SER A 406 21.15 -44.07 35.54
N SER A 407 20.78 -43.69 34.31
CA SER A 407 21.73 -43.20 33.30
C SER A 407 22.52 -41.97 33.78
N GLN A 408 21.90 -41.13 34.62
CA GLN A 408 22.54 -39.94 35.20
C GLN A 408 23.64 -40.29 36.21
N GLU A 409 23.39 -41.27 37.08
CA GLU A 409 24.40 -41.76 38.04
C GLU A 409 25.57 -42.43 37.31
N ALA A 410 25.29 -43.24 36.30
CA ALA A 410 26.31 -43.91 35.49
C ALA A 410 27.21 -42.88 34.77
N LEU A 411 26.62 -41.84 34.18
CA LEU A 411 27.36 -40.75 33.54
C LEU A 411 28.19 -39.93 34.54
N ASP A 412 27.63 -39.63 35.72
CA ASP A 412 28.35 -38.94 36.78
C ASP A 412 29.57 -39.72 37.26
N ALA A 413 29.47 -41.05 37.29
CA ALA A 413 30.56 -41.91 37.70
C ALA A 413 31.72 -41.86 36.69
N VAL A 414 31.41 -41.83 35.39
CA VAL A 414 32.41 -41.60 34.33
C VAL A 414 32.98 -40.19 34.38
N ASN A 415 32.14 -39.17 34.56
CA ASN A 415 32.60 -37.78 34.65
C ASN A 415 33.56 -37.54 35.82
N ASN A 416 33.32 -38.20 36.96
CA ASN A 416 34.10 -38.07 38.18
C ASN A 416 35.32 -39.01 38.24
N GLY A 417 35.63 -39.78 37.19
CA GLY A 417 36.79 -40.67 37.20
C GLY A 417 36.57 -42.03 37.87
N LYS A 418 35.35 -42.36 38.32
CA LYS A 418 35.08 -43.61 39.06
C LYS A 418 35.01 -44.83 38.12
N GLN A 419 34.46 -44.65 36.93
CA GLN A 419 34.43 -45.67 35.86
C GLN A 419 34.97 -45.06 34.56
N ASP A 420 35.35 -45.92 33.62
CA ASP A 420 35.97 -45.49 32.37
C ASP A 420 34.92 -45.22 31.29
N ILE A 421 33.89 -46.06 31.20
CA ILE A 421 32.91 -46.02 30.11
C ILE A 421 31.49 -46.14 30.64
N THR A 422 30.53 -45.49 29.96
CA THR A 422 29.09 -45.79 30.09
C THR A 422 28.41 -45.78 28.72
N TYR A 423 27.22 -46.36 28.63
CA TYR A 423 26.36 -46.34 27.45
C TYR A 423 25.05 -45.63 27.77
N VAL A 424 24.76 -44.56 27.04
CA VAL A 424 23.54 -43.75 27.21
C VAL A 424 22.97 -43.39 25.84
N SER A 425 21.69 -43.04 25.78
CA SER A 425 21.11 -42.59 24.51
C SER A 425 21.81 -41.34 23.99
N SER A 426 22.01 -41.24 22.68
CA SER A 426 22.66 -40.08 22.07
C SER A 426 21.85 -38.80 22.34
N TYR A 427 20.53 -38.91 22.45
CA TYR A 427 19.65 -37.81 22.85
C TYR A 427 19.94 -37.31 24.28
N PHE A 428 20.12 -38.22 25.24
CA PHE A 428 20.49 -37.91 26.63
C PHE A 428 21.88 -37.23 26.68
N TYR A 429 22.86 -37.81 25.98
CA TYR A 429 24.22 -37.28 25.95
C TYR A 429 24.33 -35.89 25.30
N GLN A 430 23.70 -35.66 24.14
CA GLN A 430 23.76 -34.38 23.43
C GLN A 430 23.27 -33.21 24.29
N ARG A 431 22.22 -33.43 25.10
CA ARG A 431 21.71 -32.40 26.00
C ARG A 431 22.66 -32.11 27.16
N LEU A 432 23.22 -33.16 27.77
CA LEU A 432 24.07 -33.02 28.96
C LEU A 432 25.44 -32.46 28.63
N LYS A 433 25.95 -32.65 27.40
CA LYS A 433 27.18 -32.00 26.93
C LYS A 433 27.11 -30.46 26.99
N LEU A 434 25.91 -29.88 27.01
CA LEU A 434 25.72 -28.43 27.19
C LEU A 434 25.93 -27.96 28.64
N ASP A 435 25.87 -28.87 29.60
CA ASP A 435 26.22 -28.54 30.97
C ASP A 435 27.75 -28.50 31.09
N ARG A 436 28.26 -27.40 31.66
CA ARG A 436 29.69 -27.22 31.94
C ARG A 436 30.28 -28.41 32.72
N LYS A 437 29.46 -29.11 33.53
CA LYS A 437 29.86 -30.30 34.29
C LYS A 437 30.40 -31.44 33.40
N TYR A 438 29.86 -31.62 32.18
CA TYR A 438 30.16 -32.78 31.31
C TYR A 438 31.00 -32.44 30.06
N GLN A 439 31.55 -31.22 29.96
CA GLN A 439 32.31 -30.77 28.78
C GLN A 439 33.54 -31.64 28.44
N LYS A 440 34.09 -32.35 29.44
CA LYS A 440 35.26 -33.23 29.27
C LYS A 440 34.90 -34.64 28.80
N LEU A 441 33.62 -34.95 28.66
CA LEU A 441 33.17 -36.22 28.12
C LEU A 441 33.14 -36.15 26.58
N ILE A 442 33.50 -37.27 25.97
CA ILE A 442 33.41 -37.52 24.53
C ILE A 442 32.51 -38.73 24.30
N SER A 443 31.83 -38.73 23.16
CA SER A 443 31.01 -39.86 22.70
C SER A 443 31.70 -40.48 21.51
N ASP A 444 31.86 -41.80 21.54
CA ASP A 444 32.37 -42.55 20.41
C ASP A 444 31.21 -43.12 19.59
N PHE A 445 31.04 -42.59 18.38
CA PHE A 445 30.00 -43.02 17.46
C PHE A 445 30.34 -44.33 16.75
N ASN A 446 31.62 -44.72 16.69
CA ASN A 446 32.03 -45.98 16.06
C ASN A 446 31.68 -47.20 16.93
N ASN A 447 31.54 -46.98 18.25
CA ASN A 447 31.11 -47.97 19.22
C ASN A 447 29.67 -47.72 19.69
N SER A 448 28.81 -47.20 18.80
CA SER A 448 27.38 -46.97 19.05
C SER A 448 26.50 -48.07 18.46
N PHE A 449 25.28 -48.21 18.99
CA PHE A 449 24.30 -49.19 18.51
C PHE A 449 22.88 -48.61 18.62
N THR A 450 21.91 -49.21 17.93
CA THR A 450 20.51 -48.74 17.91
C THR A 450 19.61 -49.67 18.70
N ALA A 451 18.92 -49.16 19.72
CA ALA A 451 17.86 -49.85 20.45
C ALA A 451 16.53 -49.66 19.72
N ASN A 452 15.77 -50.74 19.50
CA ASN A 452 14.45 -50.66 18.87
C ASN A 452 13.39 -50.81 19.96
N ILE A 453 12.80 -49.69 20.35
CA ILE A 453 11.94 -49.61 21.52
C ILE A 453 10.51 -50.00 21.17
N SER A 454 9.95 -50.88 21.98
CA SER A 454 8.58 -51.40 21.93
C SER A 454 7.89 -51.25 23.28
N MET A 455 6.56 -51.31 23.28
CA MET A 455 5.80 -51.41 24.52
C MET A 455 5.69 -52.87 24.93
N GLY A 456 6.03 -53.17 26.18
CA GLY A 456 5.78 -54.46 26.81
C GLY A 456 4.42 -54.44 27.51
N ILE A 457 3.52 -55.34 27.11
CA ILE A 457 2.16 -55.44 27.61
C ILE A 457 2.10 -56.68 28.51
N ASN A 458 1.54 -56.55 29.72
CA ASN A 458 1.41 -57.71 30.61
C ASN A 458 0.64 -58.86 29.92
N GLU A 459 1.13 -60.10 30.02
CA GLU A 459 0.54 -61.27 29.32
C GLU A 459 -0.93 -61.56 29.70
N ASN A 460 -1.41 -61.08 30.85
CA ASN A 460 -2.79 -61.25 31.29
C ASN A 460 -3.76 -60.33 30.55
N GLN A 461 -3.25 -59.43 29.69
CA GLN A 461 -4.08 -58.58 28.84
C GLN A 461 -4.57 -59.35 27.61
N GLU A 462 -5.78 -59.04 27.15
CA GLU A 462 -6.33 -59.64 25.94
C GLU A 462 -5.51 -59.25 24.70
N LYS A 463 -5.23 -60.22 23.81
CA LYS A 463 -4.40 -60.01 22.60
C LYS A 463 -4.92 -58.90 21.68
N ILE A 464 -6.23 -58.64 21.70
CA ILE A 464 -6.85 -57.53 20.97
C ILE A 464 -6.25 -56.17 21.35
N PHE A 465 -5.76 -56.01 22.59
CA PHE A 465 -5.14 -54.77 23.03
C PHE A 465 -3.81 -54.50 22.30
N THR A 466 -2.97 -55.51 22.16
CA THR A 466 -1.71 -55.43 21.40
C THR A 466 -1.97 -55.11 19.93
N ILE A 467 -3.04 -55.67 19.35
CA ILE A 467 -3.45 -55.39 17.96
C ILE A 467 -3.87 -53.92 17.81
N ILE A 468 -4.67 -53.39 18.73
CA ILE A 468 -5.08 -51.98 18.73
C ILE A 468 -3.88 -51.05 18.86
N LEU A 469 -2.97 -51.33 19.80
CA LEU A 469 -1.76 -50.53 19.97
C LEU A 469 -0.86 -50.54 18.74
N ASN A 470 -0.73 -51.67 18.04
CA ASN A 470 0.02 -51.73 16.78
C ASN A 470 -0.65 -50.88 15.66
N LYS A 471 -1.99 -50.90 15.57
CA LYS A 471 -2.73 -50.05 14.63
C LYS A 471 -2.54 -48.57 14.95
N GLU A 472 -2.58 -48.22 16.23
CA GLU A 472 -2.36 -46.85 16.71
C GLU A 472 -0.94 -46.37 16.41
N LEU A 473 0.08 -47.18 16.72
CA LEU A 473 1.47 -46.87 16.40
C LEU A 473 1.68 -46.69 14.88
N GLY A 474 1.00 -47.50 14.07
CA GLY A 474 0.97 -47.33 12.61
C GLY A 474 0.29 -46.04 12.16
N TYR A 475 -0.80 -45.63 12.84
CA TYR A 475 -1.53 -44.39 12.55
C TYR A 475 -0.75 -43.13 12.94
N ILE A 476 -0.08 -43.12 14.10
CA ILE A 476 0.82 -42.03 14.50
C ILE A 476 1.90 -41.84 13.42
N GLY A 477 2.49 -42.94 12.95
CA GLY A 477 3.44 -42.94 11.85
C GLY A 477 4.82 -42.34 12.20
N ASN A 478 5.82 -42.66 11.39
CA ASN A 478 7.21 -42.29 11.68
C ASN A 478 7.41 -40.76 11.67
N GLU A 479 6.77 -40.00 10.79
CA GLU A 479 6.96 -38.54 10.72
C GLU A 479 6.52 -37.84 12.02
N GLN A 480 5.38 -38.23 12.58
CA GLN A 480 4.89 -37.67 13.83
C GLN A 480 5.81 -38.04 14.99
N ILE A 481 6.28 -39.29 15.05
CA ILE A 481 7.26 -39.74 16.06
C ILE A 481 8.57 -38.96 15.92
N GLN A 482 9.10 -38.77 14.71
CA GLN A 482 10.28 -37.93 14.47
C GLN A 482 10.05 -36.47 14.85
N SER A 483 8.85 -35.95 14.62
CA SER A 483 8.47 -34.60 15.06
C SER A 483 8.48 -34.49 16.59
N ILE A 484 7.95 -35.48 17.31
CA ILE A 484 7.97 -35.54 18.78
C ILE A 484 9.42 -35.63 19.30
N ILE A 485 10.23 -36.52 18.71
CA ILE A 485 11.66 -36.64 19.05
C ILE A 485 12.33 -35.30 18.85
N ARG A 486 12.16 -34.68 17.67
CA ARG A 486 12.73 -33.37 17.38
C ARG A 486 12.26 -32.32 18.38
N GLN A 487 10.98 -32.22 18.71
CA GLN A 487 10.46 -31.25 19.68
C GLN A 487 11.08 -31.43 21.08
N ASN A 488 11.28 -32.67 21.51
CA ASN A 488 11.83 -32.98 22.83
C ASN A 488 13.37 -32.99 22.88
N THR A 489 14.03 -33.09 21.73
CA THR A 489 15.50 -33.11 21.60
C THR A 489 16.07 -31.80 21.05
N LEU A 490 15.22 -30.92 20.51
CA LEU A 490 15.57 -29.57 20.12
C LEU A 490 16.15 -28.88 21.35
N ILE A 491 17.46 -28.74 21.31
CA ILE A 491 18.21 -27.93 22.24
C ILE A 491 17.70 -26.51 21.98
N GLU A 492 16.82 -26.00 22.85
CA GLU A 492 16.78 -24.57 23.08
C GLU A 492 18.22 -24.21 23.43
N SER A 493 18.90 -23.55 22.50
CA SER A 493 20.18 -22.93 22.79
C SER A 493 19.94 -22.11 24.04
N LYS A 494 20.52 -22.54 25.17
CA LYS A 494 20.57 -21.67 26.35
C LYS A 494 21.08 -20.34 25.79
N PRO A 495 20.34 -19.23 25.97
CA PRO A 495 20.75 -17.97 25.38
C PRO A 495 22.17 -17.73 25.85
N THR A 496 23.10 -17.66 24.90
CA THR A 496 24.54 -17.55 25.17
C THR A 496 24.69 -16.38 26.14
N THR A 497 25.00 -16.68 27.40
CA THR A 497 25.07 -15.58 28.35
C THR A 497 26.30 -14.76 28.00
N ILE A 498 26.28 -13.47 28.34
CA ILE A 498 27.47 -12.62 28.18
C ILE A 498 28.68 -13.25 28.90
N SER A 499 28.42 -13.98 30.00
CA SER A 499 29.44 -14.75 30.69
C SER A 499 30.01 -15.88 29.84
N ASP A 500 29.19 -16.67 29.15
CA ASP A 500 29.65 -17.75 28.26
C ASP A 500 30.54 -17.19 27.13
N LEU A 501 30.13 -16.08 26.51
CA LEU A 501 30.88 -15.43 25.43
C LEU A 501 32.25 -14.89 25.89
N PHE A 502 32.35 -14.44 27.14
CA PHE A 502 33.61 -14.02 27.76
C PHE A 502 34.57 -15.19 28.02
N TYR A 503 34.05 -16.31 28.55
CA TYR A 503 34.88 -17.46 28.90
C TYR A 503 35.33 -18.26 27.66
N ASP A 504 34.44 -18.45 26.70
CA ASP A 504 34.73 -19.25 25.50
C ASP A 504 35.63 -18.48 24.52
N HIS A 505 35.48 -17.15 24.46
CA HIS A 505 36.14 -16.32 23.45
C HIS A 505 36.64 -14.97 23.99
N PRO A 506 37.60 -14.96 24.95
CA PRO A 506 38.00 -13.74 25.65
C PRO A 506 38.59 -12.65 24.75
N LYS A 507 39.37 -13.03 23.72
CA LYS A 507 40.01 -12.08 22.80
C LYS A 507 39.00 -11.35 21.89
N PRO A 508 38.15 -12.04 21.12
CA PRO A 508 37.16 -11.36 20.28
C PRO A 508 36.05 -10.70 21.11
N PHE A 509 35.76 -11.17 22.34
CA PHE A 509 34.85 -10.49 23.26
C PHE A 509 35.38 -9.14 23.74
N LEU A 510 36.68 -9.05 24.08
CA LEU A 510 37.30 -7.75 24.39
C LEU A 510 37.35 -6.82 23.17
N ALA A 511 37.61 -7.38 21.98
CA ALA A 511 37.58 -6.61 20.74
C ALA A 511 36.17 -6.09 20.41
N SER A 512 35.13 -6.90 20.62
CA SER A 512 33.74 -6.48 20.41
C SER A 512 33.30 -5.43 21.42
N ILE A 513 33.72 -5.52 22.69
CA ILE A 513 33.54 -4.42 23.67
C ILE A 513 34.24 -3.15 23.19
N GLY A 514 35.46 -3.24 22.65
CA GLY A 514 36.17 -2.10 22.09
C GLY A 514 35.42 -1.46 20.91
N VAL A 515 34.86 -2.27 20.01
CA VAL A 515 34.02 -1.81 18.89
C VAL A 515 32.72 -1.19 19.39
N ILE A 516 32.06 -1.79 20.39
CA ILE A 516 30.86 -1.23 21.03
C ILE A 516 31.19 0.10 21.71
N PHE A 517 32.33 0.21 22.37
CA PHE A 517 32.76 1.44 23.03
C PHE A 517 33.06 2.55 22.01
N LEU A 518 33.76 2.23 20.91
CA LEU A 518 33.94 3.13 19.78
C LEU A 518 32.60 3.49 19.11
N GLY A 519 31.66 2.54 19.03
CA GLY A 519 30.31 2.74 18.55
C GLY A 519 29.51 3.68 19.45
N ILE A 520 29.58 3.51 20.78
CA ILE A 520 28.95 4.38 21.77
C ILE A 520 29.57 5.78 21.71
N ILE A 521 30.90 5.90 21.63
CA ILE A 521 31.57 7.20 21.45
C ILE A 521 31.12 7.84 20.13
N SER A 522 31.02 7.06 19.05
CA SER A 522 30.56 7.55 17.75
C SER A 522 29.09 7.95 17.78
N ILE A 523 28.23 7.22 18.51
CA ILE A 523 26.82 7.52 18.73
C ILE A 523 26.66 8.74 19.63
N LEU A 524 27.48 8.91 20.67
CA LEU A 524 27.46 10.08 21.55
C LEU A 524 27.99 11.32 20.83
N ALA A 525 29.03 11.17 20.00
CA ALA A 525 29.52 12.23 19.12
C ALA A 525 28.50 12.57 18.04
N PHE A 526 27.85 11.56 17.44
CA PHE A 526 26.75 11.72 16.49
C PHE A 526 25.53 12.33 17.16
N TYR A 527 25.19 11.96 18.39
CA TYR A 527 24.08 12.51 19.15
C TYR A 527 24.36 13.93 19.60
N SER A 528 25.59 14.25 20.01
CA SER A 528 25.98 15.63 20.34
C SER A 528 25.97 16.50 19.08
N LYS A 529 26.50 16.00 17.97
CA LYS A 529 26.43 16.66 16.66
C LYS A 529 25.00 16.78 16.15
N SER A 530 24.18 15.73 16.34
CA SER A 530 22.77 15.67 15.95
C SER A 530 21.96 16.60 16.83
N LYS A 531 22.20 16.68 18.13
CA LYS A 531 21.55 17.61 19.05
C LYS A 531 21.91 19.06 18.72
N ILE A 532 23.18 19.37 18.48
CA ILE A 532 23.60 20.71 18.03
C ILE A 532 22.98 21.02 16.65
N ASN A 533 22.97 20.05 15.74
CA ASN A 533 22.32 20.22 14.43
C ASN A 533 20.79 20.29 14.56
N SER A 534 20.17 19.63 15.53
CA SER A 534 18.74 19.61 15.82
C SER A 534 18.32 20.89 16.52
N GLU A 535 19.14 21.46 17.39
CA GLU A 535 18.92 22.78 17.98
C GLU A 535 19.07 23.86 16.91
N LYS A 536 20.13 23.80 16.09
CA LYS A 536 20.27 24.69 14.91
C LYS A 536 19.14 24.48 13.89
N ARG A 537 18.68 23.25 13.69
CA ARG A 537 17.57 22.92 12.79
C ARG A 537 16.24 23.34 13.40
N MET A 538 16.04 23.20 14.71
CA MET A 538 14.83 23.64 15.41
C MET A 538 14.76 25.16 15.45
N GLU A 539 15.90 25.85 15.62
CA GLU A 539 16.00 27.30 15.49
C GLU A 539 15.79 27.74 14.02
N ALA A 540 16.36 27.03 13.05
CA ALA A 540 16.13 27.28 11.62
C ALA A 540 14.68 27.00 11.18
N LEU A 541 14.01 26.00 11.78
CA LEU A 541 12.60 25.68 11.53
C LEU A 541 11.66 26.67 12.25
N ALA A 542 12.02 27.09 13.46
CA ALA A 542 11.22 28.03 14.24
C ALA A 542 11.31 29.47 13.71
N TYR A 543 12.45 29.85 13.13
CA TYR A 543 12.73 31.24 12.74
C TYR A 543 13.09 31.44 11.27
N GLY A 544 13.20 30.38 10.47
CA GLY A 544 13.51 30.44 9.04
C GLY A 544 12.36 29.94 8.18
N ASP A 545 12.33 30.37 6.94
CA ASP A 545 11.46 29.85 5.90
C ASP A 545 12.26 28.85 5.04
N GLU A 546 11.77 27.60 4.95
CA GLU A 546 12.51 26.51 4.28
C GLU A 546 12.70 26.73 2.77
N LEU A 547 11.76 27.42 2.12
CA LEU A 547 11.82 27.63 0.68
C LEU A 547 12.86 28.69 0.30
N THR A 548 12.93 29.78 1.06
CA THR A 548 13.72 30.96 0.73
C THR A 548 15.04 31.06 1.50
N GLY A 549 15.13 30.43 2.67
CA GLY A 549 16.22 30.60 3.62
C GLY A 549 16.24 31.99 4.29
N LEU A 550 15.21 32.82 4.09
CA LEU A 550 15.00 34.04 4.87
C LEU A 550 14.51 33.70 6.28
N LYS A 551 14.50 34.68 7.16
CA LYS A 551 13.78 34.55 8.44
C LYS A 551 12.27 34.52 8.18
N ASN A 552 11.49 34.03 9.14
CA ASN A 552 10.02 34.03 9.08
C ASN A 552 9.43 35.19 9.89
N ARG A 553 8.11 35.43 9.74
CA ARG A 553 7.37 36.49 10.46
C ARG A 553 7.56 36.41 11.98
N TYR A 554 7.52 35.21 12.56
CA TYR A 554 7.65 35.02 14.01
C TYR A 554 9.01 35.50 14.55
N TRP A 555 10.09 35.29 13.78
CA TRP A 555 11.41 35.82 14.14
C TRP A 555 11.40 37.36 14.16
N LEU A 556 10.78 38.00 13.15
CA LEU A 556 10.69 39.46 13.09
C LEU A 556 9.89 40.00 14.28
N GLU A 557 8.73 39.42 14.58
CA GLU A 557 7.90 39.83 15.72
C GLU A 557 8.69 39.76 17.03
N LYS A 558 9.39 38.65 17.27
CA LYS A 558 10.16 38.43 18.50
C LYS A 558 11.39 39.35 18.66
N ASN A 559 12.06 39.69 17.57
CA ASN A 559 13.33 40.45 17.61
C ASN A 559 13.16 41.95 17.33
N SER A 560 12.04 42.35 16.72
CA SER A 560 11.74 43.73 16.31
C SER A 560 11.94 44.76 17.43
N HIS A 561 11.51 44.45 18.65
CA HIS A 561 11.63 45.37 19.78
C HIS A 561 13.09 45.72 20.07
N SER A 562 13.98 44.72 20.06
CA SER A 562 15.42 44.95 20.22
C SER A 562 16.04 45.71 19.05
N ILE A 563 15.56 45.47 17.83
CA ILE A 563 16.05 46.15 16.62
C ILE A 563 15.64 47.63 16.64
N LEU A 564 14.36 47.91 16.88
CA LEU A 564 13.81 49.28 16.91
C LEU A 564 14.38 50.11 18.07
N LEU A 565 14.82 49.47 19.15
CA LEU A 565 15.49 50.15 20.28
C LEU A 565 17.00 50.24 20.14
N SER A 566 17.62 49.51 19.20
CA SER A 566 19.08 49.47 19.07
C SER A 566 19.68 50.82 18.65
N ASP A 567 18.92 51.61 17.89
CA ASP A 567 19.27 52.98 17.53
C ASP A 567 18.01 53.87 17.51
N ARG A 568 17.92 54.80 18.47
CA ARG A 568 16.77 55.70 18.62
C ARG A 568 16.71 56.82 17.58
N TYR A 569 17.77 57.00 16.78
CA TYR A 569 17.84 58.03 15.74
C TYR A 569 17.54 57.48 14.34
N THR A 570 17.48 56.16 14.19
CA THR A 570 17.15 55.51 12.91
C THR A 570 15.64 55.31 12.80
N GLN A 571 15.04 55.85 11.73
CA GLN A 571 13.63 55.61 11.41
C GLN A 571 13.48 54.34 10.58
N TYR A 572 12.42 53.58 10.84
CA TYR A 572 12.15 52.31 10.16
C TYR A 572 10.80 52.31 9.47
N ALA A 573 10.74 51.76 8.26
CA ALA A 573 9.50 51.49 7.56
C ALA A 573 9.26 49.97 7.54
N MET A 574 8.02 49.58 7.77
CA MET A 574 7.53 48.24 7.47
C MET A 574 7.03 48.22 6.03
N ILE A 575 7.55 47.32 5.22
CA ILE A 575 7.16 47.15 3.83
C ILE A 575 6.61 45.74 3.67
N SER A 576 5.40 45.61 3.16
CA SER A 576 4.79 44.33 2.80
C SER A 576 4.58 44.26 1.30
N PHE A 577 4.93 43.14 0.67
CA PHE A 577 4.73 42.97 -0.77
C PHE A 577 4.58 41.51 -1.19
N ASP A 578 3.83 41.31 -2.27
CA ASP A 578 3.55 40.01 -2.86
C ASP A 578 3.64 40.03 -4.39
N ILE A 579 3.53 38.86 -5.00
CA ILE A 579 3.56 38.70 -6.45
C ILE A 579 2.13 38.80 -6.97
N ASN A 580 1.87 39.78 -7.82
CA ASN A 580 0.54 39.98 -8.37
C ASN A 580 0.09 38.76 -9.18
N ARG A 581 -1.11 38.25 -8.89
CA ARG A 581 -1.72 37.05 -9.51
C ARG A 581 -0.81 35.81 -9.48
N PHE A 582 -0.11 35.59 -8.37
CA PHE A 582 0.78 34.44 -8.20
C PHE A 582 0.11 33.08 -8.47
N ASP A 583 -1.18 32.93 -8.15
CA ASP A 583 -1.94 31.71 -8.44
C ASP A 583 -1.99 31.39 -9.93
N ILE A 584 -2.16 32.40 -10.80
CA ILE A 584 -2.13 32.23 -12.26
C ILE A 584 -0.73 31.79 -12.73
N ILE A 585 0.33 32.32 -12.11
CA ILE A 585 1.70 31.88 -12.42
C ILE A 585 1.86 30.40 -12.08
N ASN A 586 1.33 29.96 -10.93
CA ASN A 586 1.36 28.55 -10.53
C ASN A 586 0.53 27.66 -11.46
N GLU A 587 -0.63 28.12 -11.93
CA GLU A 587 -1.49 27.37 -12.85
C GLU A 587 -0.88 27.25 -14.26
N CYS A 588 -0.32 28.34 -14.78
CA CYS A 588 0.23 28.39 -16.15
C CYS A 588 1.62 27.75 -16.29
N TYR A 589 2.47 27.85 -15.26
CA TYR A 589 3.88 27.44 -15.33
C TYR A 589 4.25 26.35 -14.32
N GLY A 590 3.31 25.96 -13.45
CA GLY A 590 3.54 24.97 -12.41
C GLY A 590 4.15 25.56 -11.13
N ARG A 591 3.84 24.90 -10.01
CA ARG A 591 4.24 25.33 -8.67
C ARG A 591 5.76 25.41 -8.47
N GLU A 592 6.53 24.54 -9.12
CA GLU A 592 8.00 24.57 -9.03
C GLU A 592 8.61 25.83 -9.63
N THR A 593 8.03 26.35 -10.72
CA THR A 593 8.42 27.63 -11.30
C THR A 593 8.05 28.79 -10.38
N GLY A 594 6.86 28.77 -9.77
CA GLY A 594 6.47 29.74 -8.74
C GLY A 594 7.45 29.75 -7.55
N TYR A 595 7.86 28.57 -7.08
CA TYR A 595 8.88 28.43 -6.04
C TYR A 595 10.27 28.91 -6.46
N ALA A 596 10.65 28.74 -7.73
CA ALA A 596 11.90 29.28 -8.26
C ALA A 596 11.90 30.82 -8.28
N ILE A 597 10.76 31.44 -8.64
CA ILE A 597 10.57 32.89 -8.60
C ILE A 597 10.70 33.42 -7.16
N ILE A 598 10.00 32.80 -6.21
CA ILE A 598 10.08 33.17 -4.78
C ILE A 598 11.52 33.07 -4.26
N ARG A 599 12.26 32.02 -4.64
CA ARG A 599 13.67 31.87 -4.27
C ARG A 599 14.56 32.96 -4.86
N ASN A 600 14.32 33.36 -6.11
CA ASN A 600 15.10 34.40 -6.77
C ASN A 600 14.93 35.77 -6.09
N ILE A 601 13.68 36.15 -5.78
CA ILE A 601 13.37 37.38 -5.04
C ILE A 601 14.04 37.34 -3.66
N ALA A 602 13.90 36.22 -2.95
CA ALA A 602 14.48 36.08 -1.61
C ALA A 602 16.00 36.19 -1.59
N GLU A 603 16.69 35.59 -2.56
CA GLU A 603 18.15 35.70 -2.69
C GLU A 603 18.58 37.16 -2.94
N GLY A 604 17.77 37.88 -3.72
CA GLY A 604 17.87 39.31 -3.88
C GLY A 604 17.81 40.08 -2.58
N LEU A 605 16.78 39.83 -1.78
CA LEU A 605 16.57 40.49 -0.49
C LEU A 605 17.71 40.25 0.50
N LYS A 606 18.37 39.08 0.46
CA LYS A 606 19.54 38.80 1.31
C LYS A 606 20.71 39.75 1.03
N SER A 607 20.87 40.21 -0.21
CA SER A 607 21.95 41.13 -0.58
C SER A 607 21.85 42.50 0.11
N TYR A 608 20.64 42.91 0.53
CA TYR A 608 20.37 44.17 1.23
C TYR A 608 20.53 44.09 2.75
N GLN A 609 20.91 42.94 3.31
CA GLN A 609 21.10 42.78 4.76
C GLN A 609 22.22 43.69 5.30
N ASN A 610 23.25 43.95 4.50
CA ASN A 610 24.34 44.85 4.87
C ASN A 610 23.90 46.32 4.94
N ASP A 611 22.80 46.67 4.27
CA ASP A 611 22.20 48.01 4.30
C ASP A 611 21.21 48.17 5.48
N GLY A 612 21.21 47.21 6.41
CA GLY A 612 20.32 47.19 7.57
C GLY A 612 18.88 46.74 7.27
N VAL A 613 18.60 46.25 6.05
CA VAL A 613 17.27 45.74 5.68
C VAL A 613 17.08 44.34 6.24
N ILE A 614 15.97 44.16 6.96
CA ILE A 614 15.59 42.86 7.52
C ILE A 614 14.42 42.32 6.73
N ALA A 615 14.69 41.37 5.84
CA ALA A 615 13.70 40.70 5.01
C ALA A 615 13.27 39.36 5.62
N VAL A 616 11.96 39.14 5.69
CA VAL A 616 11.35 37.89 6.10
C VAL A 616 10.29 37.45 5.11
N ARG A 617 10.07 36.14 4.98
CA ARG A 617 8.89 35.61 4.29
C ARG A 617 7.79 35.36 5.30
N SER A 618 6.61 35.93 5.07
CA SER A 618 5.49 35.77 6.00
C SER A 618 4.68 34.50 5.70
N LYS A 619 4.19 34.37 4.47
CA LYS A 619 3.39 33.23 3.98
C LYS A 619 3.28 33.30 2.45
N ASN A 620 3.10 32.18 1.77
CA ASN A 620 2.92 32.10 0.31
C ASN A 620 3.95 32.96 -0.46
N ASP A 621 3.53 33.91 -1.26
CA ASP A 621 4.36 34.84 -2.01
C ASP A 621 4.56 36.20 -1.28
N ASN A 622 4.08 36.33 -0.04
CA ASN A 622 4.17 37.55 0.75
C ASN A 622 5.50 37.67 1.53
N PHE A 623 6.17 38.80 1.32
CA PHE A 623 7.41 39.19 1.97
C PHE A 623 7.21 40.44 2.84
N LEU A 624 7.90 40.50 3.97
CA LEU A 624 7.95 41.67 4.83
C LEU A 624 9.39 42.15 4.92
N CYS A 625 9.60 43.46 4.84
CA CYS A 625 10.91 44.10 5.02
C CYS A 625 10.81 45.21 6.05
N LEU A 626 11.60 45.10 7.13
CA LEU A 626 11.85 46.20 8.04
C LEU A 626 13.10 46.94 7.53
N LYS A 627 12.91 48.14 6.99
CA LYS A 627 13.96 48.90 6.31
C LYS A 627 14.23 50.23 7.01
N PRO A 628 15.49 50.56 7.35
CA PRO A 628 15.84 51.91 7.77
C PRO A 628 15.70 52.91 6.61
N TYR A 629 15.23 54.12 6.90
CA TYR A 629 15.04 55.18 5.91
C TYR A 629 15.32 56.56 6.49
N ASN A 630 15.66 57.53 5.62
CA ASN A 630 15.78 58.95 5.99
C ASN A 630 14.65 59.77 5.36
N THR A 631 14.26 59.44 4.13
CA THR A 631 13.20 60.11 3.38
C THR A 631 12.26 59.11 2.71
N ARG A 632 11.06 59.58 2.33
CA ARG A 632 10.09 58.78 1.57
C ARG A 632 10.65 58.34 0.21
N ASP A 633 11.43 59.22 -0.43
CA ASP A 633 12.04 58.95 -1.73
C ASP A 633 13.08 57.81 -1.65
N ASP A 634 13.77 57.64 -0.51
CA ASP A 634 14.69 56.52 -0.30
C ASP A 634 13.98 55.16 -0.36
N LEU A 635 12.74 55.09 0.15
CA LEU A 635 11.93 53.88 0.12
C LEU A 635 11.43 53.58 -1.29
N ILE A 636 10.97 54.61 -2.00
CA ILE A 636 10.50 54.50 -3.40
C ILE A 636 11.66 54.03 -4.30
N ASN A 637 12.82 54.68 -4.22
CA ASN A 637 14.00 54.32 -5.01
C ASN A 637 14.45 52.88 -4.77
N TRP A 638 14.41 52.42 -3.51
CA TRP A 638 14.75 51.04 -3.16
C TRP A 638 13.74 50.05 -3.76
N ILE A 639 12.44 50.34 -3.68
CA ILE A 639 11.41 49.50 -4.29
C ILE A 639 11.52 49.49 -5.81
N ASP A 640 11.80 50.62 -6.45
CA ASP A 640 12.01 50.68 -7.90
C ASP A 640 13.26 49.91 -8.34
N GLN A 641 14.27 49.82 -7.47
CA GLN A 641 15.41 48.92 -7.70
C GLN A 641 14.99 47.45 -7.61
N LEU A 642 14.19 47.06 -6.61
CA LEU A 642 13.63 45.71 -6.53
C LEU A 642 12.78 45.37 -7.75
N LYS A 643 11.89 46.28 -8.16
CA LYS A 643 11.07 46.10 -9.37
C LYS A 643 11.94 45.88 -10.60
N ARG A 644 12.98 46.69 -10.82
CA ARG A 644 13.87 46.53 -11.99
C ARG A 644 14.65 45.21 -11.95
N ASN A 645 15.09 44.78 -10.78
CA ASN A 645 15.89 43.57 -10.63
C ASN A 645 15.07 42.29 -10.79
N TYR A 646 13.78 42.32 -10.42
CA TYR A 646 12.93 41.13 -10.33
C TYR A 646 11.68 41.18 -11.21
N SER A 647 11.52 42.17 -12.09
CA SER A 647 10.40 42.27 -13.02
C SER A 647 10.39 41.19 -14.11
N ASN A 648 11.50 40.46 -14.25
CA ASN A 648 11.65 39.47 -15.30
C ASN A 648 12.38 38.23 -14.82
N PHE A 649 11.75 37.06 -15.00
CA PHE A 649 12.32 35.77 -14.63
C PHE A 649 12.44 34.86 -15.85
N GLN A 650 13.68 34.52 -16.20
CA GLN A 650 13.98 33.64 -17.32
C GLN A 650 13.96 32.18 -16.91
N THR A 651 13.26 31.36 -17.69
CA THR A 651 13.36 29.90 -17.69
C THR A 651 14.03 29.44 -18.99
N GLU A 652 14.34 28.14 -19.14
CA GLU A 652 15.02 27.61 -20.33
C GLU A 652 14.28 27.94 -21.64
N ASP A 653 12.94 28.03 -21.61
CA ASP A 653 12.10 28.19 -22.81
C ASP A 653 11.25 29.47 -22.83
N LYS A 654 11.16 30.23 -21.72
CA LYS A 654 10.20 31.33 -21.57
C LYS A 654 10.72 32.48 -20.72
N ASN A 655 10.12 33.65 -20.93
CA ASN A 655 10.39 34.86 -20.16
C ASN A 655 9.11 35.24 -19.38
N ILE A 656 9.14 35.14 -18.06
CA ILE A 656 7.98 35.39 -17.19
C ILE A 656 8.10 36.80 -16.61
N LEU A 657 7.14 37.66 -16.97
CA LEU A 657 7.03 39.00 -16.39
C LEU A 657 6.42 38.91 -15.00
N ILE A 658 7.09 39.50 -14.02
CA ILE A 658 6.67 39.54 -12.63
C ILE A 658 6.30 40.99 -12.30
N SER A 659 5.15 41.13 -11.66
CA SER A 659 4.70 42.39 -11.07
C SER A 659 4.42 42.15 -9.59
N MET A 660 4.67 43.16 -8.76
CA MET A 660 4.57 43.07 -7.31
C MET A 660 3.85 44.29 -6.75
N ASN A 661 3.02 44.07 -5.73
CA ASN A 661 2.27 45.13 -5.05
C ASN A 661 2.99 45.48 -3.75
N TYR A 662 3.22 46.77 -3.48
CA TYR A 662 3.99 47.21 -2.30
C TYR A 662 3.17 48.10 -1.37
N GLY A 663 2.99 47.67 -0.13
CA GLY A 663 2.42 48.44 0.96
C GLY A 663 3.47 48.88 1.96
N ILE A 664 3.46 50.16 2.35
CA ILE A 664 4.48 50.74 3.22
C ILE A 664 3.83 51.42 4.41
N TYR A 665 4.25 51.09 5.62
CA TYR A 665 3.93 51.83 6.83
C TYR A 665 5.21 52.43 7.44
N MET A 666 5.25 53.76 7.54
CA MET A 666 6.34 54.48 8.19
C MET A 666 6.12 54.42 9.71
N ILE A 667 7.03 53.75 10.43
CA ILE A 667 6.86 53.53 11.87
C ILE A 667 7.16 54.84 12.60
N PRO A 668 6.22 55.38 13.41
CA PRO A 668 6.42 56.64 14.10
C PRO A 668 7.45 56.53 15.26
N ASP A 669 8.11 57.64 15.55
CA ASP A 669 9.07 57.75 16.67
C ASP A 669 8.38 57.46 18.01
N GLY A 670 9.01 56.61 18.85
CA GLY A 670 8.44 56.16 20.13
C GLY A 670 7.75 54.80 20.09
N GLY A 671 7.67 54.18 18.91
CA GLY A 671 7.40 52.75 18.71
C GLY A 671 5.93 52.36 18.79
N THR A 672 5.35 51.97 17.66
CA THR A 672 4.18 51.09 17.63
C THR A 672 4.60 49.65 17.77
N ASP A 673 3.72 48.81 18.31
CA ASP A 673 3.86 47.37 18.28
C ASP A 673 4.13 46.89 16.83
N ILE A 674 5.14 46.04 16.64
CA ILE A 674 5.57 45.60 15.30
C ILE A 674 4.44 44.90 14.55
N THR A 675 3.56 44.19 15.27
CA THR A 675 2.42 43.51 14.68
C THR A 675 1.45 44.52 14.08
N SER A 676 1.19 45.63 14.77
CA SER A 676 0.41 46.75 14.21
C SER A 676 1.07 47.37 12.98
N SER A 677 2.40 47.48 12.97
CA SER A 677 3.14 47.98 11.81
C SER A 677 3.06 47.03 10.61
N ILE A 678 3.11 45.71 10.84
CA ILE A 678 2.89 44.68 9.81
C ILE A 678 1.47 44.78 9.26
N ASP A 679 0.47 44.86 10.13
CA ASP A 679 -0.93 44.90 9.71
C ASP A 679 -1.25 46.17 8.89
N ASN A 680 -0.69 47.33 9.26
CA ASN A 680 -0.84 48.57 8.49
C ASN A 680 -0.14 48.48 7.12
N ALA A 681 1.07 47.92 7.06
CA ALA A 681 1.78 47.72 5.78
C ALA A 681 1.06 46.69 4.89
N ASP A 682 0.57 45.58 5.47
CA ASP A 682 -0.26 44.60 4.79
C ASP A 682 -1.55 45.24 4.27
N THR A 683 -2.19 46.13 5.04
CA THR A 683 -3.39 46.86 4.61
C THR A 683 -3.10 47.74 3.39
N ALA A 684 -2.01 48.51 3.42
CA ALA A 684 -1.60 49.30 2.26
C ALA A 684 -1.26 48.43 1.04
N ARG A 685 -0.69 47.23 1.26
CA ARG A 685 -0.38 46.27 0.19
C ARG A 685 -1.66 45.73 -0.46
N HIS A 686 -2.69 45.40 0.32
CA HIS A 686 -3.98 44.98 -0.25
C HIS A 686 -4.65 46.11 -1.03
N GLU A 687 -4.49 47.37 -0.63
CA GLU A 687 -4.98 48.51 -1.41
C GLU A 687 -4.18 48.75 -2.71
N ALA A 688 -2.97 48.19 -2.80
CA ALA A 688 -2.20 48.15 -4.04
C ALA A 688 -2.66 47.03 -5.01
N GLU A 689 -3.52 46.12 -4.55
CA GLU A 689 -4.03 44.99 -5.34
C GLU A 689 -4.95 45.48 -6.47
N GLY A 690 -4.53 45.28 -7.73
CA GLY A 690 -5.28 45.68 -8.93
C GLY A 690 -4.57 46.70 -9.83
N ASP A 691 -3.60 47.45 -9.30
CA ASP A 691 -2.65 48.24 -10.09
C ASP A 691 -1.25 47.58 -9.98
N PRO A 692 -0.80 46.83 -11.02
CA PRO A 692 0.38 45.96 -11.00
C PRO A 692 1.72 46.63 -10.65
N THR A 693 1.75 47.95 -10.50
CA THR A 693 2.99 48.71 -10.26
C THR A 693 2.92 49.65 -9.07
N SER A 694 1.85 49.59 -8.27
CA SER A 694 1.58 50.60 -7.25
C SER A 694 2.41 50.43 -5.98
N ILE A 695 2.96 51.55 -5.51
CA ILE A 695 3.55 51.70 -4.17
C ILE A 695 2.55 52.50 -3.36
N VAL A 696 1.98 51.90 -2.33
CA VAL A 696 0.96 52.53 -1.51
C VAL A 696 1.50 52.72 -0.11
N PHE A 697 1.43 53.95 0.38
CA PHE A 697 1.80 54.29 1.74
C PHE A 697 0.54 54.29 2.61
N TYR A 698 0.61 53.64 3.75
CA TYR A 698 -0.41 53.73 4.78
C TYR A 698 -0.30 55.09 5.46
N ASP A 699 -1.34 55.90 5.31
CA ASP A 699 -1.49 57.20 5.96
C ASP A 699 -2.87 57.33 6.63
N ASN A 700 -3.08 58.47 7.30
CA ASN A 700 -4.35 58.72 7.98
C ASN A 700 -5.52 58.84 6.99
N ASP A 701 -5.30 59.33 5.78
CA ASP A 701 -6.35 59.44 4.76
C ASP A 701 -6.84 58.05 4.30
N MET A 702 -5.92 57.10 4.11
CA MET A 702 -6.27 55.70 3.86
C MET A 702 -7.02 55.10 5.04
N ARG A 703 -6.55 55.34 6.28
CA ARG A 703 -7.23 54.86 7.48
C ARG A 703 -8.68 55.39 7.56
N ASP A 704 -8.87 56.68 7.30
CA ASP A 704 -10.18 57.33 7.36
C ASP A 704 -11.08 56.85 6.21
N ARG A 705 -10.54 56.64 5.01
CA ARG A 705 -11.27 56.03 3.89
C ARG A 705 -11.72 54.61 4.23
N LEU A 706 -10.82 53.75 4.73
CA LEU A 706 -11.17 52.37 5.11
C LEU A 706 -12.18 52.34 6.26
N ALA A 707 -12.09 53.28 7.20
CA ALA A 707 -13.08 53.43 8.26
C ALA A 707 -14.44 53.88 7.70
N LEU A 708 -14.46 54.79 6.72
CA LEU A 708 -15.68 55.20 6.02
C LEU A 708 -16.28 54.04 5.23
N GLU A 709 -15.47 53.31 4.46
CA GLU A 709 -15.89 52.12 3.71
C GLU A 709 -16.53 51.12 4.67
N LYS A 710 -15.84 50.80 5.77
CA LYS A 710 -16.38 49.86 6.76
C LYS A 710 -17.70 50.32 7.34
N ALA A 711 -17.83 51.61 7.59
CA ALA A 711 -19.03 52.15 8.17
C ALA A 711 -20.17 52.31 7.17
N ILE A 712 -19.88 52.43 5.86
CA ILE A 712 -20.86 52.31 4.78
C ILE A 712 -21.33 50.84 4.66
N GLU A 713 -20.41 49.87 4.67
CA GLU A 713 -20.74 48.43 4.65
C GLU A 713 -21.70 48.06 5.79
N ASN A 714 -21.49 48.61 6.98
CA ASN A 714 -22.32 48.31 8.14
C ASN A 714 -23.79 48.80 8.00
N ILE A 715 -24.06 49.79 7.13
CA ILE A 715 -25.39 50.40 6.98
C ILE A 715 -26.04 50.12 5.61
N GLN A 716 -25.29 49.68 4.60
CA GLN A 716 -25.76 49.54 3.21
C GLN A 716 -27.07 48.73 3.08
N ASP A 717 -27.17 47.59 3.76
CA ASP A 717 -28.35 46.71 3.71
C ASP A 717 -29.57 47.36 4.39
N ARG A 718 -29.34 48.10 5.48
CA ARG A 718 -30.40 48.84 6.19
C ARG A 718 -30.89 49.99 5.33
N ALA A 719 -29.97 50.77 4.76
CA ALA A 719 -30.26 51.92 3.92
C ALA A 719 -31.10 51.54 2.68
N LEU A 720 -30.83 50.37 2.08
CA LEU A 720 -31.64 49.86 0.97
C LEU A 720 -33.05 49.48 1.39
N ARG A 721 -33.21 48.82 2.55
CA ARG A 721 -34.54 48.47 3.08
C ARG A 721 -35.36 49.68 3.51
N ASP A 722 -34.71 50.69 4.09
CA ASP A 722 -35.36 51.86 4.66
C ASP A 722 -35.64 52.96 3.60
N GLY A 723 -35.33 52.69 2.32
CA GLY A 723 -35.61 53.62 1.22
C GLY A 723 -34.73 54.87 1.22
N GLU A 724 -33.51 54.79 1.77
CA GLU A 724 -32.56 55.91 1.78
C GLU A 724 -31.94 56.18 0.39
N PHE A 725 -31.97 55.19 -0.51
CA PHE A 725 -31.55 55.33 -1.89
C PHE A 725 -32.70 55.89 -2.76
N GLN A 726 -32.39 56.87 -3.58
CA GLN A 726 -33.35 57.60 -4.40
C GLN A 726 -32.86 57.73 -5.84
N VAL A 727 -33.75 57.55 -6.80
CA VAL A 727 -33.44 57.70 -8.22
C VAL A 727 -33.71 59.14 -8.68
N TYR A 728 -32.67 59.80 -9.16
CA TYR A 728 -32.76 61.09 -9.83
C TYR A 728 -32.72 60.86 -11.34
N TYR A 729 -33.24 61.80 -12.12
CA TYR A 729 -33.32 61.68 -13.57
C TYR A 729 -32.60 62.84 -14.24
N GLN A 730 -31.77 62.53 -15.24
CA GLN A 730 -31.16 63.53 -16.10
C GLN A 730 -31.73 63.42 -17.53
N PRO A 731 -32.50 64.42 -17.99
CA PRO A 731 -33.08 64.44 -19.33
C PRO A 731 -32.06 64.36 -20.49
N LYS A 732 -32.43 63.63 -21.55
CA LYS A 732 -31.75 63.53 -22.84
C LYS A 732 -32.57 64.27 -23.92
N PHE A 733 -31.92 65.07 -24.77
CA PHE A 733 -32.61 65.93 -25.76
C PHE A 733 -32.13 65.71 -27.20
N ASP A 734 -33.06 65.85 -28.15
CA ASP A 734 -32.76 66.10 -29.56
C ASP A 734 -32.54 67.60 -29.80
N ILE A 735 -31.31 67.97 -30.16
CA ILE A 735 -30.89 69.37 -30.31
C ILE A 735 -31.42 70.03 -31.61
N ARG A 736 -32.06 69.25 -32.51
CA ARG A 736 -32.63 69.78 -33.76
C ARG A 736 -33.90 70.57 -33.49
N ASN A 737 -34.71 70.10 -32.54
CA ASN A 737 -36.02 70.64 -32.20
C ASN A 737 -36.19 70.88 -30.68
N ASP A 738 -35.12 70.73 -29.89
CA ASP A 738 -35.11 70.83 -28.42
C ASP A 738 -36.18 69.93 -27.76
N THR A 739 -36.36 68.70 -28.27
CA THR A 739 -37.36 67.76 -27.74
C THR A 739 -36.76 66.71 -26.82
N LEU A 740 -37.46 66.42 -25.72
CA LEU A 740 -37.11 65.35 -24.80
C LEU A 740 -37.26 63.99 -25.48
N ILE A 741 -36.17 63.21 -25.50
CA ILE A 741 -36.11 61.87 -26.12
C ILE A 741 -35.94 60.74 -25.11
N GLY A 742 -35.52 61.04 -23.88
CA GLY A 742 -35.25 60.05 -22.84
C GLY A 742 -34.73 60.71 -21.57
N ALA A 743 -34.33 59.91 -20.59
CA ALA A 743 -33.58 60.38 -19.43
C ALA A 743 -32.69 59.26 -18.87
N GLU A 744 -31.62 59.62 -18.17
CA GLU A 744 -30.79 58.68 -17.42
C GLU A 744 -31.18 58.65 -15.94
N ALA A 745 -31.33 57.46 -15.38
CA ALA A 745 -31.59 57.20 -13.97
C ALA A 745 -30.27 57.16 -13.20
N LEU A 746 -30.15 58.06 -12.23
CA LEU A 746 -28.94 58.30 -11.46
C LEU A 746 -29.22 58.13 -9.96
N ILE A 747 -28.58 57.15 -9.35
CA ILE A 747 -28.78 56.86 -7.93
C ILE A 747 -28.22 57.98 -7.03
N ARG A 748 -28.91 58.28 -5.94
CA ARG A 748 -28.48 59.20 -4.86
C ARG A 748 -28.76 58.54 -3.53
N TRP A 749 -27.93 58.80 -2.52
CA TRP A 749 -28.14 58.23 -1.20
C TRP A 749 -28.35 59.35 -0.18
N SER A 750 -29.57 59.47 0.32
CA SER A 750 -29.94 60.39 1.40
C SER A 750 -29.84 59.65 2.73
N SER A 751 -28.62 59.48 3.24
CA SER A 751 -28.39 58.66 4.44
C SER A 751 -28.86 59.36 5.72
N MET A 752 -29.55 58.62 6.59
CA MET A 752 -29.93 59.12 7.91
C MET A 752 -28.69 59.32 8.82
N ASP A 753 -27.66 58.50 8.65
CA ASP A 753 -26.44 58.55 9.47
C ASP A 753 -25.39 59.53 8.92
N ARG A 754 -25.32 59.70 7.60
CA ARG A 754 -24.22 60.44 6.92
C ARG A 754 -24.66 61.62 6.07
N GLY A 755 -25.95 61.90 5.96
CA GLY A 755 -26.48 62.95 5.09
C GLY A 755 -26.43 62.54 3.61
N PHE A 756 -26.49 63.55 2.73
CA PHE A 756 -26.57 63.32 1.28
C PHE A 756 -25.21 62.90 0.70
N MET A 757 -25.17 61.74 0.06
CA MET A 757 -23.99 61.17 -0.57
C MET A 757 -24.19 60.98 -2.08
N VAL A 758 -23.13 61.30 -2.82
CA VAL A 758 -23.08 61.14 -4.29
C VAL A 758 -22.50 59.77 -4.66
N PRO A 759 -22.85 59.21 -5.83
CA PRO A 759 -22.39 57.88 -6.27
C PRO A 759 -20.90 57.62 -6.11
N SER A 760 -20.04 58.59 -6.42
CA SER A 760 -18.58 58.44 -6.32
C SER A 760 -18.07 58.13 -4.91
N GLN A 761 -18.87 58.36 -3.86
CA GLN A 761 -18.51 58.06 -2.47
C GLN A 761 -18.82 56.63 -2.05
N PHE A 762 -19.71 55.92 -2.75
CA PHE A 762 -20.18 54.59 -2.32
C PHE A 762 -20.22 53.53 -3.42
N VAL A 763 -20.42 53.92 -4.69
CA VAL A 763 -20.45 52.98 -5.82
C VAL A 763 -19.14 52.21 -5.95
N PRO A 764 -17.93 52.83 -5.88
CA PRO A 764 -16.68 52.07 -5.96
C PRO A 764 -16.56 50.96 -4.89
N LEU A 765 -17.04 51.23 -3.67
CA LEU A 765 -17.07 50.25 -2.59
C LEU A 765 -18.10 49.15 -2.88
N PHE A 766 -19.28 49.50 -3.36
CA PHE A 766 -20.33 48.54 -3.69
C PHE A 766 -19.94 47.63 -4.86
N GLU A 767 -19.12 48.12 -5.78
CA GLU A 767 -18.49 47.28 -6.81
C GLU A 767 -17.44 46.35 -6.21
N LYS A 768 -16.61 46.83 -5.28
CA LYS A 768 -15.59 46.04 -4.58
C LYS A 768 -16.19 44.92 -3.74
N ASN A 769 -17.29 45.18 -3.04
CA ASN A 769 -17.93 44.20 -2.14
C ASN A 769 -19.12 43.44 -2.78
N GLY A 770 -19.50 43.78 -4.01
CA GLY A 770 -20.59 43.14 -4.76
C GLY A 770 -22.01 43.64 -4.44
N PHE A 771 -22.17 44.59 -3.50
CA PHE A 771 -23.48 45.18 -3.17
C PHE A 771 -24.10 45.96 -4.35
N ILE A 772 -23.29 46.38 -5.32
CA ILE A 772 -23.75 47.13 -6.50
C ILE A 772 -24.84 46.37 -7.28
N ILE A 773 -24.78 45.03 -7.32
CA ILE A 773 -25.78 44.19 -7.99
C ILE A 773 -27.17 44.41 -7.38
N GLN A 774 -27.27 44.47 -6.05
CA GLN A 774 -28.54 44.71 -5.37
C GLN A 774 -29.06 46.12 -5.62
N LEU A 775 -28.15 47.09 -5.66
CA LEU A 775 -28.49 48.49 -5.91
C LEU A 775 -28.96 48.70 -7.36
N ASP A 776 -28.30 48.09 -8.34
CA ASP A 776 -28.68 48.17 -9.76
C ASP A 776 -30.10 47.61 -9.98
N PHE A 777 -30.42 46.44 -9.39
CA PHE A 777 -31.78 45.88 -9.45
C PHE A 777 -32.81 46.76 -8.75
N PHE A 778 -32.45 47.43 -7.65
CA PHE A 778 -33.32 48.40 -7.00
C PHE A 778 -33.63 49.57 -7.94
N VAL A 779 -32.63 50.13 -8.64
CA VAL A 779 -32.84 51.21 -9.62
C VAL A 779 -33.75 50.73 -10.75
N VAL A 780 -33.53 49.53 -11.29
CA VAL A 780 -34.40 48.93 -12.32
C VAL A 780 -35.85 48.83 -11.84
N GLU A 781 -36.07 48.35 -10.61
CA GLU A 781 -37.40 48.23 -10.05
C GLU A 781 -38.09 49.59 -9.86
N GLU A 782 -37.40 50.61 -9.35
CA GLU A 782 -37.95 51.96 -9.17
C GLU A 782 -38.29 52.62 -10.51
N VAL A 783 -37.44 52.46 -11.53
CA VAL A 783 -37.72 52.94 -12.89
C VAL A 783 -38.94 52.22 -13.47
N CYS A 784 -39.06 50.91 -13.29
CA CYS A 784 -40.22 50.14 -13.74
C CYS A 784 -41.51 50.65 -13.08
N LYS A 785 -41.49 50.90 -11.76
CA LYS A 785 -42.64 51.46 -11.03
C LYS A 785 -43.05 52.83 -11.60
N MET A 786 -42.09 53.73 -11.79
CA MET A 786 -42.35 55.07 -12.34
C MET A 786 -42.95 55.00 -13.75
N ILE A 787 -42.39 54.18 -14.65
CA ILE A 787 -42.93 54.01 -16.01
C ILE A 787 -44.33 53.41 -15.95
N ARG A 788 -44.56 52.38 -15.12
CA ARG A 788 -45.88 51.73 -14.99
C ARG A 788 -46.94 52.73 -14.55
N GLN A 789 -46.64 53.51 -13.51
CA GLN A 789 -47.55 54.53 -12.98
C GLN A 789 -47.95 55.54 -14.06
N ARG A 790 -47.00 55.98 -14.89
CA ARG A 790 -47.28 56.92 -16.00
C ARG A 790 -48.10 56.27 -17.12
N LEU A 791 -47.81 55.02 -17.46
CA LEU A 791 -48.59 54.26 -18.44
C LEU A 791 -50.04 54.07 -17.99
N ASP A 792 -50.26 53.73 -16.71
CA ASP A 792 -51.61 53.58 -16.12
C ASP A 792 -52.38 54.90 -16.09
N SER A 793 -51.66 56.00 -15.91
CA SER A 793 -52.21 57.37 -15.90
C SER A 793 -52.35 57.98 -17.31
N ASN A 794 -52.02 57.22 -18.37
CA ASN A 794 -51.99 57.66 -19.76
C ASN A 794 -51.16 58.95 -19.99
N GLN A 795 -50.10 59.11 -19.19
CA GLN A 795 -49.15 60.23 -19.27
C GLN A 795 -48.02 59.92 -20.26
N LYS A 796 -47.34 60.97 -20.73
CA LYS A 796 -46.20 60.83 -21.65
C LYS A 796 -45.09 60.00 -20.99
N VAL A 797 -44.63 58.95 -21.66
CA VAL A 797 -43.48 58.13 -21.26
C VAL A 797 -42.33 58.32 -22.25
N VAL A 798 -41.10 58.28 -21.73
CA VAL A 798 -39.87 58.30 -22.52
C VAL A 798 -38.97 57.16 -22.07
N PRO A 799 -38.09 56.64 -22.94
CA PRO A 799 -37.08 55.67 -22.53
C PRO A 799 -36.23 56.18 -21.37
N ILE A 800 -35.98 55.32 -20.40
CA ILE A 800 -35.14 55.59 -19.25
C ILE A 800 -33.91 54.69 -19.32
N SER A 801 -32.75 55.33 -19.21
CA SER A 801 -31.48 54.66 -19.20
C SER A 801 -31.01 54.35 -17.80
N ILE A 802 -30.42 53.16 -17.63
CA ILE A 802 -30.02 52.64 -16.33
C ILE A 802 -28.62 52.06 -16.44
N ASN A 803 -27.70 52.64 -15.68
CA ASN A 803 -26.34 52.12 -15.54
C ASN A 803 -26.34 50.70 -14.97
N GLN A 804 -25.54 49.83 -15.57
CA GLN A 804 -25.33 48.46 -15.14
C GLN A 804 -23.85 48.24 -14.85
N SER A 805 -23.53 47.82 -13.63
CA SER A 805 -22.14 47.55 -13.26
C SER A 805 -21.60 46.31 -14.00
N ARG A 806 -20.29 46.36 -14.30
CA ARG A 806 -19.54 45.21 -14.87
C ARG A 806 -19.67 43.93 -14.03
N ALA A 807 -19.98 44.05 -12.73
CA ALA A 807 -20.19 42.92 -11.83
C ALA A 807 -21.28 41.96 -12.32
N HIS A 808 -22.23 42.44 -13.12
CA HIS A 808 -23.27 41.61 -13.72
C HIS A 808 -22.77 40.67 -14.84
N LEU A 809 -21.61 40.96 -15.45
CA LEU A 809 -21.10 40.16 -16.58
C LEU A 809 -20.73 38.73 -16.18
N THR A 810 -20.47 38.48 -14.89
CA THR A 810 -20.13 37.16 -14.35
C THR A 810 -21.34 36.42 -13.79
N GLN A 811 -22.53 37.03 -13.79
CA GLN A 811 -23.75 36.45 -13.21
C GLN A 811 -24.53 35.64 -14.24
N SER A 812 -24.62 34.33 -14.04
CA SER A 812 -25.25 33.39 -15.00
C SER A 812 -26.75 33.60 -15.22
N GLN A 813 -27.46 34.27 -14.31
CA GLN A 813 -28.92 34.48 -14.38
C GLN A 813 -29.34 35.96 -14.53
N TYR A 814 -28.39 36.86 -14.75
CA TYR A 814 -28.64 38.30 -14.73
C TYR A 814 -29.71 38.75 -15.74
N VAL A 815 -29.58 38.34 -17.01
CA VAL A 815 -30.52 38.75 -18.06
C VAL A 815 -31.94 38.21 -17.81
N GLN A 816 -32.04 37.00 -17.27
CA GLN A 816 -33.34 36.42 -16.88
C GLN A 816 -34.00 37.22 -15.76
N GLN A 817 -33.24 37.64 -14.74
CA GLN A 817 -33.76 38.43 -13.63
C GLN A 817 -34.26 39.82 -14.09
N LEU A 818 -33.55 40.47 -15.03
CA LEU A 818 -34.01 41.72 -15.65
C LEU A 818 -35.32 41.52 -16.41
N HIS A 819 -35.40 40.46 -17.23
CA HIS A 819 -36.62 40.11 -17.95
C HIS A 819 -37.80 39.93 -17.00
N ASP A 820 -37.61 39.15 -15.93
CA ASP A 820 -38.67 38.85 -14.97
C ASP A 820 -39.14 40.09 -14.21
N MET A 821 -38.21 41.01 -13.87
CA MET A 821 -38.54 42.29 -13.23
C MET A 821 -39.39 43.18 -14.14
N VAL A 822 -38.98 43.35 -15.39
CA VAL A 822 -39.69 44.20 -16.37
C VAL A 822 -41.06 43.60 -16.72
N HIS A 823 -41.14 42.27 -16.81
CA HIS A 823 -42.40 41.54 -17.01
C HIS A 823 -43.34 41.65 -15.79
N LYS A 824 -42.81 41.57 -14.55
CA LYS A 824 -43.59 41.75 -13.30
C LYS A 824 -44.38 43.06 -13.30
N TYR A 825 -43.79 44.14 -13.81
CA TYR A 825 -44.43 45.46 -13.90
C TYR A 825 -45.09 45.72 -15.27
N ASN A 826 -45.10 44.75 -16.18
CA ASN A 826 -45.68 44.87 -17.53
C ASN A 826 -45.15 46.12 -18.28
N ILE A 827 -43.84 46.29 -18.27
CA ILE A 827 -43.16 47.40 -18.93
C ILE A 827 -42.70 46.96 -20.33
N PRO A 828 -43.02 47.71 -21.40
CA PRO A 828 -42.43 47.47 -22.72
C PRO A 828 -40.90 47.59 -22.66
N PRO A 829 -40.12 46.53 -23.02
CA PRO A 829 -38.66 46.53 -22.87
C PRO A 829 -37.94 47.70 -23.56
N LYS A 830 -38.48 48.20 -24.69
CA LYS A 830 -37.97 49.37 -25.42
C LYS A 830 -37.96 50.69 -24.65
N LEU A 831 -38.62 50.76 -23.49
CA LEU A 831 -38.61 51.92 -22.60
C LEU A 831 -37.46 51.86 -21.58
N ILE A 832 -36.69 50.77 -21.57
CA ILE A 832 -35.52 50.60 -20.72
C ILE A 832 -34.28 50.54 -21.62
N GLU A 833 -33.36 51.47 -21.39
CA GLU A 833 -32.02 51.49 -21.96
C GLU A 833 -31.03 51.01 -20.88
N LEU A 834 -30.18 50.05 -21.21
CA LEU A 834 -29.17 49.49 -20.30
C LEU A 834 -27.79 49.99 -20.71
N GLU A 835 -27.18 50.76 -19.82
CA GLU A 835 -25.87 51.42 -20.01
C GLU A 835 -24.75 50.55 -19.43
N LEU A 836 -23.74 50.23 -20.26
CA LEU A 836 -22.50 49.58 -19.83
C LEU A 836 -21.32 50.51 -20.06
N THR A 837 -20.44 50.65 -19.08
CA THR A 837 -19.21 51.45 -19.24
C THR A 837 -18.24 50.79 -20.22
N GLU A 838 -17.38 51.60 -20.86
CA GLU A 838 -16.33 51.09 -21.77
C GLU A 838 -15.46 49.99 -21.14
N THR A 839 -15.17 50.09 -19.83
CA THR A 839 -14.33 49.10 -19.13
C THR A 839 -15.00 47.74 -18.94
N ALA A 840 -16.34 47.67 -19.00
CA ALA A 840 -17.07 46.40 -18.97
C ALA A 840 -16.69 45.50 -20.17
N PHE A 841 -16.21 46.10 -21.26
CA PHE A 841 -15.82 45.40 -22.48
C PHE A 841 -14.40 44.81 -22.46
N SER A 842 -13.69 44.86 -21.34
CA SER A 842 -12.43 44.13 -21.19
C SER A 842 -12.61 42.62 -21.38
N ASP A 843 -13.81 42.09 -21.09
CA ASP A 843 -14.26 40.74 -21.49
C ASP A 843 -15.31 40.86 -22.60
N ALA A 844 -14.83 41.14 -23.81
CA ALA A 844 -15.69 41.38 -24.96
C ALA A 844 -16.59 40.18 -25.31
N ALA A 845 -16.18 38.95 -25.00
CA ALA A 845 -16.95 37.75 -25.27
C ALA A 845 -18.16 37.63 -24.33
N ALA A 846 -17.96 37.83 -23.03
CA ALA A 846 -19.04 37.81 -22.04
C ALA A 846 -20.02 38.98 -22.26
N ALA A 847 -19.50 40.19 -22.47
CA ALA A 847 -20.31 41.37 -22.76
C ALA A 847 -21.18 41.19 -24.01
N LYS A 848 -20.62 40.59 -25.08
CA LYS A 848 -21.36 40.31 -26.31
C LYS A 848 -22.56 39.38 -26.08
N VAL A 849 -22.38 38.26 -25.38
CA VAL A 849 -23.45 37.30 -25.12
C VAL A 849 -24.60 37.95 -24.34
N ILE A 850 -24.27 38.73 -23.31
CA ILE A 850 -25.26 39.41 -22.48
C ILE A 850 -26.03 40.46 -23.29
N LEU A 851 -25.35 41.26 -24.11
CA LEU A 851 -25.98 42.27 -24.96
C LEU A 851 -26.88 41.66 -26.05
N GLU A 852 -26.47 40.54 -26.65
CA GLU A 852 -27.31 39.78 -27.58
C GLU A 852 -28.61 39.30 -26.91
N GLN A 853 -28.52 38.78 -25.68
CA GLN A 853 -29.69 38.34 -24.93
C GLN A 853 -30.61 39.51 -24.53
N MET A 854 -30.05 40.64 -24.10
CA MET A 854 -30.81 41.86 -23.79
C MET A 854 -31.59 42.38 -25.01
N LYS A 855 -30.96 42.40 -26.19
CA LYS A 855 -31.62 42.79 -27.44
C LYS A 855 -32.69 41.82 -27.88
N GLN A 856 -32.51 40.51 -27.68
CA GLN A 856 -33.55 39.51 -27.98
C GLN A 856 -34.82 39.74 -27.16
N ILE A 857 -34.67 40.20 -25.91
CA ILE A 857 -35.80 40.60 -25.05
C ILE A 857 -36.43 41.93 -25.50
N GLY A 858 -35.65 42.78 -26.19
CA GLY A 858 -36.09 44.05 -26.74
C GLY A 858 -35.69 45.27 -25.90
N PHE A 859 -34.72 45.14 -25.00
CA PHE A 859 -34.08 46.27 -24.33
C PHE A 859 -33.25 47.09 -25.31
N LEU A 860 -33.13 48.40 -25.06
CA LEU A 860 -32.13 49.23 -25.73
C LEU A 860 -30.80 49.04 -25.02
N THR A 861 -29.70 48.94 -25.77
CA THR A 861 -28.37 48.79 -25.20
C THR A 861 -27.45 49.94 -25.59
N SER A 862 -26.67 50.41 -24.62
CA SER A 862 -25.76 51.53 -24.86
C SER A 862 -24.41 51.37 -24.17
N ILE A 863 -23.40 51.98 -24.77
CA ILE A 863 -22.05 52.08 -24.20
C ILE A 863 -21.83 53.47 -23.66
N ASP A 864 -21.32 53.54 -22.42
CA ASP A 864 -21.01 54.76 -21.70
C ASP A 864 -19.51 55.08 -21.66
N ASP A 865 -19.17 56.34 -21.47
CA ASP A 865 -17.80 56.87 -21.36
C ASP A 865 -16.87 56.59 -22.58
N PHE A 866 -17.43 56.45 -23.79
CA PHE A 866 -16.68 56.01 -24.97
C PHE A 866 -15.52 56.95 -25.33
N GLY A 867 -14.31 56.38 -25.33
CA GLY A 867 -13.05 56.99 -25.75
C GLY A 867 -12.17 57.50 -24.59
N SER A 868 -12.62 57.35 -23.34
CA SER A 868 -11.82 57.68 -22.16
C SER A 868 -10.67 56.68 -21.94
N GLY A 869 -10.77 55.47 -22.54
CA GLY A 869 -9.77 54.40 -22.52
C GLY A 869 -9.21 53.99 -23.90
N TYR A 870 -8.48 52.86 -23.94
CA TYR A 870 -7.93 52.27 -25.16
C TYR A 870 -9.02 51.48 -25.93
N SER A 871 -10.01 52.17 -26.49
CA SER A 871 -11.01 51.52 -27.34
C SER A 871 -10.42 51.02 -28.66
N SER A 872 -10.60 49.74 -28.97
CA SER A 872 -10.39 49.20 -30.31
C SER A 872 -11.64 49.45 -31.15
N LEU A 873 -11.51 50.04 -32.34
CA LEU A 873 -12.62 50.19 -33.31
C LEU A 873 -13.31 48.84 -33.62
N THR A 874 -12.59 47.74 -33.37
CA THR A 874 -13.09 46.35 -33.40
C THR A 874 -14.33 46.14 -32.53
N LEU A 875 -14.42 46.80 -31.36
CA LEU A 875 -15.55 46.68 -30.44
C LEU A 875 -16.89 47.06 -31.11
N LEU A 876 -16.89 48.13 -31.90
CA LEU A 876 -18.10 48.66 -32.53
C LEU A 876 -18.62 47.76 -33.66
N ASN A 877 -17.78 46.91 -34.23
CA ASN A 877 -18.18 46.00 -35.29
C ASN A 877 -18.83 44.71 -34.77
N ASP A 878 -18.37 44.21 -33.62
CA ASP A 878 -18.69 42.85 -33.16
C ASP A 878 -19.77 42.79 -32.07
N ILE A 879 -20.18 43.95 -31.52
CA ILE A 879 -21.11 44.07 -30.40
C ILE A 879 -22.42 44.74 -30.84
N PRO A 880 -23.58 44.16 -30.52
CA PRO A 880 -24.85 44.71 -30.96
C PRO A 880 -25.32 45.81 -30.01
N LEU A 881 -24.89 47.05 -30.26
CA LEU A 881 -25.29 48.26 -29.52
C LEU A 881 -26.39 49.03 -30.27
N ASP A 882 -27.22 49.78 -29.55
CA ASP A 882 -28.19 50.72 -30.16
C ASP A 882 -27.72 52.18 -30.04
N ILE A 883 -27.03 52.49 -28.93
CA ILE A 883 -26.61 53.84 -28.59
C ILE A 883 -25.13 53.86 -28.15
N LEU A 884 -24.41 54.91 -28.55
CA LEU A 884 -23.04 55.19 -28.16
C LEU A 884 -22.99 56.57 -27.49
N LYS A 885 -22.55 56.61 -26.24
CA LYS A 885 -22.43 57.84 -25.45
C LYS A 885 -20.97 58.33 -25.47
N ILE A 886 -20.73 59.53 -26.01
CA ILE A 886 -19.40 60.15 -26.06
C ILE A 886 -19.16 60.94 -24.78
N ASP A 887 -18.07 60.63 -24.09
CA ASP A 887 -17.70 61.27 -22.82
C ASP A 887 -17.45 62.79 -22.95
N LYS A 888 -17.73 63.50 -21.86
CA LYS A 888 -17.54 64.95 -21.71
C LYS A 888 -16.10 65.40 -22.02
N TYR A 889 -15.10 64.57 -21.74
CA TYR A 889 -13.70 64.91 -22.00
C TYR A 889 -13.44 65.22 -23.47
N PHE A 890 -14.08 64.50 -24.40
CA PHE A 890 -13.95 64.75 -25.84
C PHE A 890 -14.51 66.10 -26.25
N LEU A 891 -15.67 66.48 -25.70
CA LEU A 891 -16.25 67.80 -25.95
C LEU A 891 -15.33 68.91 -25.45
N THR A 892 -14.79 68.76 -24.23
CA THR A 892 -13.90 69.75 -23.62
C THR A 892 -12.59 69.89 -24.41
N LYS A 893 -11.96 68.78 -24.80
CA LYS A 893 -10.71 68.82 -25.60
C LYS A 893 -10.92 69.24 -27.05
N SER A 894 -12.10 69.03 -27.63
CA SER A 894 -12.39 69.45 -29.00
C SER A 894 -12.39 70.97 -29.19
N GLU A 895 -12.53 71.76 -28.11
CA GLU A 895 -12.41 73.22 -28.17
C GLU A 895 -10.98 73.67 -28.54
N ASP A 896 -9.95 72.91 -28.12
CA ASP A 896 -8.53 73.29 -28.26
C ASP A 896 -7.74 72.39 -29.23
N SER A 897 -8.36 71.34 -29.80
CA SER A 897 -7.66 70.36 -30.65
C SER A 897 -8.45 69.99 -31.91
N GLU A 898 -7.94 70.43 -33.06
CA GLU A 898 -8.44 70.03 -34.38
C GLU A 898 -8.38 68.50 -34.58
N ARG A 899 -7.36 67.85 -34.00
CA ARG A 899 -7.22 66.40 -34.02
C ARG A 899 -8.36 65.71 -33.26
N THR A 900 -8.71 66.17 -32.06
CA THR A 900 -9.83 65.61 -31.30
C THR A 900 -11.15 65.82 -32.04
N ARG A 901 -11.33 66.97 -32.67
CA ARG A 901 -12.51 67.27 -33.49
C ARG A 901 -12.67 66.29 -34.67
N LEU A 902 -11.59 66.03 -35.42
CA LEU A 902 -11.61 65.06 -36.52
C LEU A 902 -11.91 63.63 -36.04
N ILE A 903 -11.42 63.25 -34.86
CA ILE A 903 -11.69 61.93 -34.26
C ILE A 903 -13.20 61.77 -33.98
N ILE A 904 -13.82 62.77 -33.34
CA ILE A 904 -15.26 62.75 -33.03
C ILE A 904 -16.09 62.68 -34.31
N GLU A 905 -15.74 63.46 -35.34
CA GLU A 905 -16.43 63.43 -36.64
C GLU A 905 -16.41 62.02 -37.25
N LYS A 906 -15.25 61.34 -37.23
CA LYS A 906 -15.13 59.97 -37.77
C LYS A 906 -15.84 58.92 -36.92
N ILE A 907 -15.88 59.09 -35.60
CA ILE A 907 -16.68 58.22 -34.71
C ILE A 907 -18.17 58.36 -35.05
N VAL A 908 -18.66 59.59 -35.20
CA VAL A 908 -20.08 59.85 -35.53
C VAL A 908 -20.44 59.31 -36.92
N GLU A 909 -19.58 59.48 -37.92
CA GLU A 909 -19.78 58.89 -39.25
C GLU A 909 -19.86 57.36 -39.20
N MET A 910 -18.94 56.72 -38.48
CA MET A 910 -18.89 55.26 -38.36
C MET A 910 -20.12 54.72 -37.62
N ALA A 911 -20.53 55.34 -36.51
CA ALA A 911 -21.73 54.96 -35.79
C ALA A 911 -22.97 55.02 -36.67
N LYS A 912 -23.09 56.06 -37.52
CA LYS A 912 -24.19 56.17 -38.50
C LYS A 912 -24.18 55.01 -39.51
N VAL A 913 -23.02 54.61 -40.03
CA VAL A 913 -22.91 53.46 -40.95
C VAL A 913 -23.36 52.17 -40.29
N LEU A 914 -23.11 52.02 -38.98
CA LEU A 914 -23.49 50.85 -38.19
C LEU A 914 -24.93 50.92 -37.64
N ASN A 915 -25.70 51.96 -38.00
CA ASN A 915 -27.03 52.25 -37.45
C ASN A 915 -27.06 52.39 -35.90
N VAL A 916 -25.96 52.87 -35.31
CA VAL A 916 -25.85 53.18 -33.88
C VAL A 916 -26.11 54.66 -33.66
N THR A 917 -26.97 54.97 -32.69
CA THR A 917 -27.31 56.34 -32.32
C THR A 917 -26.22 56.94 -31.44
N VAL A 918 -25.74 58.15 -31.74
CA VAL A 918 -24.71 58.81 -30.91
C VAL A 918 -25.34 59.88 -30.02
N ILE A 919 -25.02 59.83 -28.72
CA ILE A 919 -25.37 60.84 -27.73
C ILE A 919 -24.07 61.46 -27.19
N CYS A 920 -23.97 62.79 -27.09
CA CYS A 920 -22.85 63.41 -26.39
C CYS A 920 -23.23 63.79 -24.97
N GLU A 921 -22.36 63.45 -24.02
CA GLU A 921 -22.54 63.70 -22.61
C GLU A 921 -21.78 64.93 -22.11
N GLY A 922 -22.18 65.46 -20.95
CA GLY A 922 -21.54 66.61 -20.34
C GLY A 922 -21.61 67.88 -21.18
N VAL A 923 -22.71 68.06 -21.94
CA VAL A 923 -22.96 69.28 -22.70
C VAL A 923 -23.31 70.43 -21.75
N GLU A 924 -22.45 71.45 -21.68
CA GLU A 924 -22.58 72.56 -20.73
C GLU A 924 -22.78 73.94 -21.38
N LYS A 925 -22.39 74.10 -22.65
CA LYS A 925 -22.34 75.41 -23.32
C LYS A 925 -22.95 75.34 -24.73
N GLN A 926 -23.48 76.48 -25.21
CA GLN A 926 -24.00 76.60 -26.58
C GLN A 926 -22.96 76.20 -27.65
N LYS A 927 -21.68 76.50 -27.42
CA LYS A 927 -20.58 76.11 -28.33
C LYS A 927 -20.49 74.59 -28.54
N HIS A 928 -20.79 73.77 -27.51
CA HIS A 928 -20.81 72.32 -27.65
C HIS A 928 -21.95 71.88 -28.58
N ILE A 929 -23.14 72.50 -28.46
CA ILE A 929 -24.29 72.24 -29.33
C ILE A 929 -23.96 72.57 -30.79
N ASP A 930 -23.34 73.72 -31.03
CA ASP A 930 -22.97 74.16 -32.37
C ASP A 930 -21.94 73.19 -33.00
N PHE A 931 -20.98 72.71 -32.20
CA PHE A 931 -20.03 71.69 -32.61
C PHE A 931 -20.71 70.35 -32.94
N MET A 932 -21.60 69.87 -32.07
CA MET A 932 -22.36 68.63 -32.28
C MET A 932 -23.17 68.67 -33.58
N LYS A 933 -23.82 69.79 -33.89
CA LYS A 933 -24.55 69.99 -35.16
C LYS A 933 -23.63 69.89 -36.38
N GLN A 934 -22.40 70.40 -36.29
CA GLN A 934 -21.43 70.34 -37.39
C GLN A 934 -20.95 68.91 -37.67
N VAL A 935 -20.68 68.11 -36.64
CA VAL A 935 -20.29 66.70 -36.81
C VAL A 935 -21.50 65.77 -37.04
N GLY A 936 -22.71 66.33 -36.98
CA GLY A 936 -23.96 65.62 -37.21
C GLY A 936 -24.35 64.66 -36.08
N CYS A 937 -23.95 64.96 -34.85
CA CYS A 937 -24.48 64.33 -33.63
C CYS A 937 -25.63 65.21 -33.12
N PHE A 938 -26.82 64.63 -32.94
CA PHE A 938 -28.03 65.41 -32.66
C PHE A 938 -28.65 65.16 -31.29
N TYR A 939 -28.07 64.27 -30.48
CA TYR A 939 -28.61 63.92 -29.18
C TYR A 939 -27.63 64.33 -28.08
N ALA A 940 -28.14 65.04 -27.07
CA ALA A 940 -27.33 65.67 -26.03
C ALA A 940 -27.84 65.34 -24.64
N GLN A 941 -26.89 65.17 -23.72
CA GLN A 941 -27.12 65.10 -22.29
C GLN A 941 -26.12 66.00 -21.56
N GLY A 942 -26.58 66.80 -20.60
CA GLY A 942 -25.70 67.66 -19.82
C GLY A 942 -26.38 68.87 -19.20
N TYR A 943 -25.60 69.63 -18.43
CA TYR A 943 -26.10 70.73 -17.60
C TYR A 943 -26.61 71.94 -18.40
N PHE A 944 -26.29 72.03 -19.69
CA PHE A 944 -26.89 73.04 -20.58
C PHE A 944 -28.42 72.94 -20.61
N TYR A 945 -28.96 71.73 -20.52
CA TYR A 945 -30.39 71.49 -20.44
C TYR A 945 -30.88 71.32 -19.01
N SER A 946 -30.30 70.36 -18.28
CA SER A 946 -30.65 70.13 -16.87
C SER A 946 -29.58 69.35 -16.13
N LYS A 947 -29.40 69.69 -14.86
CA LYS A 947 -28.76 68.80 -13.88
C LYS A 947 -29.67 67.60 -13.58
N PRO A 948 -29.15 66.52 -12.97
CA PRO A 948 -29.98 65.47 -12.41
C PRO A 948 -30.98 66.05 -11.40
N ILE A 949 -32.26 65.74 -11.57
CA ILE A 949 -33.37 66.26 -10.77
C ILE A 949 -34.15 65.11 -10.13
N SER A 950 -34.87 65.40 -9.03
CA SER A 950 -35.70 64.37 -8.38
C SER A 950 -36.79 63.84 -9.31
N GLN A 951 -37.24 62.60 -9.09
CA GLN A 951 -38.36 61.99 -9.85
C GLN A 951 -39.56 62.94 -9.97
N LYS A 952 -39.99 63.53 -8.86
CA LYS A 952 -41.14 64.45 -8.84
C LYS A 952 -40.94 65.67 -9.73
N THR A 953 -39.74 66.25 -9.72
CA THR A 953 -39.42 67.40 -10.58
C THR A 953 -39.39 66.99 -12.06
N PHE A 954 -38.82 65.82 -12.35
CA PHE A 954 -38.76 65.27 -13.70
C PHE A 954 -40.14 64.99 -14.28
N GLU A 955 -41.02 64.32 -13.53
CA GLU A 955 -42.41 64.04 -13.92
C GLU A 955 -43.18 65.31 -14.25
N ASN A 956 -43.09 66.34 -13.39
CA ASN A 956 -43.74 67.64 -13.63
C ASN A 956 -43.25 68.30 -14.93
N GLN A 957 -41.92 68.29 -15.17
CA GLN A 957 -41.34 68.93 -16.36
C GLN A 957 -41.68 68.19 -17.66
N ILE A 958 -41.85 66.85 -17.60
CA ILE A 958 -42.36 66.08 -18.74
C ILE A 958 -43.79 66.51 -19.09
N ASP A 959 -44.64 66.65 -18.08
CA ASP A 959 -46.07 66.96 -18.26
C ASP A 959 -46.30 68.40 -18.76
N GLU A 960 -45.54 69.36 -18.23
CA GLU A 960 -45.64 70.78 -18.60
C GLU A 960 -44.88 71.11 -19.90
N ASN A 961 -44.07 70.18 -20.42
CA ASN A 961 -43.11 70.39 -21.51
C ASN A 961 -42.22 71.64 -21.28
N SER A 962 -41.91 71.93 -20.01
CA SER A 962 -41.30 73.17 -19.55
C SER A 962 -39.79 73.03 -19.37
N TRP A 963 -39.09 72.66 -20.44
CA TRP A 963 -37.63 72.53 -20.44
C TRP A 963 -37.00 73.90 -20.77
N ARG A 964 -36.64 74.68 -19.76
CA ARG A 964 -35.94 75.96 -19.96
C ARG A 964 -34.44 75.71 -20.15
N LYS A 965 -33.83 76.32 -21.16
CA LYS A 965 -32.36 76.44 -21.29
C LYS A 965 -31.84 77.13 -20.02
N GLN A 966 -30.94 76.49 -19.27
CA GLN A 966 -30.34 77.07 -18.06
C GLN A 966 -29.19 78.00 -18.40
#